data_AF-A0A7W0M372-F1
#
_entry.id   AF-A0A7W0M372-F1
#
_cell.length_a   1.000
_cell.length_b   1.000
_cell.length_c   1.000
_cell.angle_alpha   90.00
_cell.angle_beta   90.00
_cell.angle_gamma   90.00
#
_symmetry.space_group_name_H-M   'P 1'
#
loop_
_entity.id
_entity.type
_entity.pdbx_description
1 polymer ?
#
loop_
_entity_poly.entity_id
_entity_poly.type
_entity_poly.pdbx_seq_one_letter_code
_entity_poly.pdbx_strand_id
1 'polypeptide(L)'
;KLMALELFKPFIMARLVERKAVQNIKAAKKMVDSMIPEVWDVLEEVIQEHPVLLNRAPTLHRLGLQAFEPQLVEGKAIQVHPLVCSAFNADFDGDQMAVHLPLSAEAQAEARLLMLSSNNILSPAHGAPLATPTQDMVLGSYYLTYGPEPGELLALEERLQSGEWDASYGQRPHVFRSAQEAELSYEHGMVRLHDLAEFRRGRNTGHILTTVGRIIFNDRVERALAEALGDEYDPSQYLYINESLRKRDVNRVIEGLVGLHGAHAVALVLDAFKDLGFHFATQAGITISKNDVVIPAEKPGILDRYEGEVGEIQDQYETGLISQAERHEAVVEKWTAATDEVGQAMQDNLHHLNPIYMMANSGARGSFKQIRQLAGMRGLMANPKGEIIERPIKANFMEGLTVLEYFISTHGARKGLADTALRTADSGYLTRRLVDVAQDVIIREVDCGVKDGIELPLHKDSGEPNEQLLGRIAAEDITTKRSRKIVVKGAEIDRDELADLIESADQLRTTQIHVRSVLKCAAATGICQSCYGRALATGNPAQIGDAVGIVAAQSIGEPGTQLTMRTFHTGGVAGADITHGLPRVVELFEARKPKGLAKIAEQDGIAGIEETEKALTIVITDDAGEEHRYTFPRRTRLYVQQGQKIEAGTQLNEGSLYPAELLALRGRTATEQYLVKEVQEVYKSQGVDINDKHIELIVRQMMKRVRVDQKGDSDYLPGQFVDRNDFLEKNAELKKSKSETAQYEEIILGITKASLNTDSFLSAASFQETTKVLTDAALEGKIDRLNGLKENVIIGKLIPAATGLKRYRRIEIEPSEPLPRGMDDVGLLDSDEIAAELGLGDGDGLGGFSLDQDIASLEEIGAGETGFAEELANLDLPSGDDK
;
A
#
# COMPACT_ATOMS: atom_id res chain seq x y z
N LYS A 1 0.92 5.54 32.98
CA LYS A 1 1.90 5.55 34.10
C LYS A 1 2.44 4.16 34.50
N LEU A 2 1.60 3.23 34.94
CA LEU A 2 2.06 1.91 35.44
C LEU A 2 2.90 1.09 34.45
N MET A 3 2.50 1.09 33.17
CA MET A 3 3.26 0.39 32.13
C MET A 3 4.67 0.99 31.95
N ALA A 4 4.78 2.31 31.94
CA ALA A 4 6.09 2.99 31.82
C ALA A 4 6.97 2.71 33.05
N LEU A 5 6.41 2.70 34.26
CA LEU A 5 7.15 2.36 35.48
C LEU A 5 7.82 0.98 35.38
N GLU A 6 7.12 -0.02 34.84
CA GLU A 6 7.66 -1.37 34.71
C GLU A 6 8.66 -1.49 33.55
N LEU A 7 8.37 -0.87 32.39
CA LEU A 7 9.26 -0.90 31.23
C LEU A 7 10.60 -0.20 31.51
N PHE A 8 10.57 0.94 32.19
CA PHE A 8 11.76 1.77 32.46
C PHE A 8 12.41 1.45 33.81
N LYS A 9 11.94 0.43 34.52
CA LYS A 9 12.38 0.07 35.87
C LYS A 9 13.90 0.05 36.07
N PRO A 10 14.72 -0.58 35.19
CA PRO A 10 16.17 -0.57 35.35
C PRO A 10 16.79 0.84 35.27
N PHE A 11 16.28 1.67 34.35
CA PHE A 11 16.77 3.04 34.13
C PHE A 11 16.42 3.96 35.31
N ILE A 12 15.20 3.83 35.84
CA ILE A 12 14.75 4.55 37.03
C ILE A 12 15.62 4.17 38.24
N MET A 13 15.88 2.88 38.42
CA MET A 13 16.73 2.38 39.51
C MET A 13 18.16 2.92 39.42
N ALA A 14 18.74 2.96 38.21
CA ALA A 14 20.06 3.53 37.97
C ALA A 14 20.09 5.04 38.30
N ARG A 15 19.11 5.81 37.81
CA ARG A 15 19.00 7.26 38.08
C ARG A 15 18.78 7.60 39.55
N LEU A 16 18.00 6.80 40.28
CA LEU A 16 17.79 6.99 41.73
C LEU A 16 19.09 6.79 42.53
N VAL A 17 19.94 5.85 42.12
CA VAL A 17 21.26 5.63 42.73
C VAL A 17 22.22 6.76 42.36
N GLU A 18 22.25 7.18 41.10
CA GLU A 18 23.09 8.28 40.61
C GLU A 18 22.78 9.61 41.32
N ARG A 19 21.49 9.90 41.54
CA ARG A 19 21.02 11.08 42.30
C ARG A 19 21.30 10.99 43.80
N LYS A 20 21.85 9.87 44.29
CA LYS A 20 22.05 9.58 45.73
C LYS A 20 20.77 9.64 46.56
N ALA A 21 19.59 9.51 45.91
CA ALA A 21 18.31 9.35 46.61
C ALA A 21 18.28 8.00 47.36
N VAL A 22 19.00 7.01 46.83
CA VAL A 22 19.12 5.69 47.43
C VAL A 22 20.56 5.18 47.37
N GLN A 23 20.99 4.44 48.41
CA GLN A 23 22.37 3.95 48.53
C GLN A 23 22.70 2.75 47.63
N ASN A 24 21.71 1.92 47.26
CA ASN A 24 21.94 0.73 46.46
C ASN A 24 20.71 0.33 45.63
N ILE A 25 20.94 -0.52 44.62
CA ILE A 25 19.93 -1.00 43.68
C ILE A 25 18.77 -1.74 44.38
N LYS A 26 19.04 -2.49 45.47
CA LYS A 26 17.99 -3.20 46.22
C LYS A 26 17.01 -2.24 46.89
N ALA A 27 17.52 -1.17 47.48
CA ALA A 27 16.68 -0.14 48.08
C ALA A 27 15.96 0.69 47.01
N ALA A 28 16.59 0.93 45.85
CA ALA A 28 15.95 1.59 44.71
C ALA A 28 14.77 0.74 44.18
N LYS A 29 14.96 -0.58 44.06
CA LYS A 29 13.89 -1.52 43.70
C LYS A 29 12.70 -1.43 44.66
N LYS A 30 12.96 -1.43 45.98
CA LYS A 30 11.90 -1.29 46.99
C LYS A 30 11.14 0.03 46.87
N MET A 31 11.85 1.13 46.56
CA MET A 31 11.24 2.44 46.36
C MET A 31 10.34 2.47 45.11
N VAL A 32 10.81 1.89 44.00
CA VAL A 32 10.03 1.77 42.75
C VAL A 32 8.81 0.87 42.95
N ASP A 33 8.96 -0.29 43.58
CA ASP A 33 7.84 -1.22 43.86
C ASP A 33 6.81 -0.60 44.82
N SER A 34 7.22 0.32 45.69
CA SER A 34 6.34 1.05 46.60
C SER A 34 5.67 2.28 45.98
N MET A 35 5.97 2.61 44.71
CA MET A 35 5.40 3.72 43.95
C MET A 35 5.43 5.08 44.67
N ILE A 36 6.55 5.37 45.35
CA ILE A 36 6.76 6.62 46.10
C ILE A 36 6.74 7.82 45.13
N PRO A 37 6.21 9.01 45.52
CA PRO A 37 6.11 10.17 44.65
C PRO A 37 7.37 10.55 43.87
N GLU A 38 8.55 10.50 44.52
CA GLU A 38 9.85 10.82 43.93
C GLU A 38 10.20 9.95 42.71
N VAL A 39 9.65 8.73 42.62
CA VAL A 39 9.86 7.82 41.49
C VAL A 39 9.21 8.37 40.22
N TRP A 40 8.10 9.11 40.33
CA TRP A 40 7.41 9.68 39.17
C TRP A 40 8.21 10.81 38.54
N ASP A 41 8.86 11.65 39.35
CA ASP A 41 9.71 12.73 38.88
C ASP A 41 10.94 12.19 38.12
N VAL A 42 11.54 11.11 38.65
CA VAL A 42 12.65 10.42 37.98
C VAL A 42 12.18 9.69 36.72
N LEU A 43 10.98 9.10 36.74
CA LEU A 43 10.41 8.47 35.56
C LEU A 43 10.21 9.50 34.44
N GLU A 44 9.70 10.69 34.74
CA GLU A 44 9.49 11.75 33.74
C GLU A 44 10.80 12.24 33.10
N GLU A 45 11.89 12.31 33.87
CA GLU A 45 13.22 12.58 33.32
C GLU A 45 13.74 11.44 32.44
N VAL A 46 13.59 10.18 32.88
CA VAL A 46 14.10 9.00 32.17
C VAL A 46 13.40 8.79 30.83
N ILE A 47 12.10 9.07 30.75
CA ILE A 47 11.35 8.91 29.50
C ILE A 47 11.58 10.06 28.53
N GLN A 48 12.10 11.19 28.99
CA GLN A 48 12.35 12.35 28.15
C GLN A 48 13.39 11.98 27.08
N GLU A 49 13.07 12.26 25.82
CA GLU A 49 13.88 11.91 24.65
C GLU A 49 14.16 10.40 24.45
N HIS A 50 13.49 9.51 25.18
CA HIS A 50 13.61 8.06 24.98
C HIS A 50 12.45 7.52 24.13
N PRO A 51 12.63 7.28 22.82
CA PRO A 51 11.56 6.81 21.96
C PRO A 51 11.11 5.40 22.33
N VAL A 52 9.82 5.12 22.17
CA VAL A 52 9.22 3.78 22.28
C VAL A 52 8.64 3.34 20.94
N LEU A 53 8.67 2.04 20.66
CA LEU A 53 8.10 1.48 19.44
C LEU A 53 6.69 0.95 19.72
N LEU A 54 5.70 1.42 18.97
CA LEU A 54 4.35 0.85 18.96
C LEU A 54 4.20 -0.10 17.78
N ASN A 55 3.63 -1.27 18.03
CA ASN A 55 3.34 -2.28 17.01
C ASN A 55 1.89 -2.79 17.14
N ARG A 56 1.19 -2.94 16.01
CA ARG A 56 -0.11 -3.60 15.94
C ARG A 56 -0.02 -4.90 15.16
N ALA A 57 -0.58 -5.97 15.71
CA ALA A 57 -0.74 -7.24 15.01
C ALA A 57 -2.06 -7.24 14.20
N PRO A 58 -2.07 -7.75 12.96
CA PRO A 58 -0.94 -8.24 12.17
C PRO A 58 -0.11 -7.11 11.52
N THR A 59 1.21 -7.23 11.53
CA THR A 59 2.12 -6.26 10.89
C THR A 59 2.23 -6.55 9.38
N LEU A 60 1.38 -5.90 8.56
CA LEU A 60 1.33 -6.14 7.10
C LEU A 60 2.41 -5.40 6.31
N HIS A 61 2.83 -4.24 6.78
CA HIS A 61 3.83 -3.39 6.15
C HIS A 61 4.69 -2.69 7.21
N ARG A 62 5.82 -2.10 6.82
CA ARG A 62 6.74 -1.41 7.75
C ARG A 62 6.08 -0.35 8.65
N LEU A 63 5.02 0.32 8.20
CA LEU A 63 4.34 1.36 9.00
C LEU A 63 3.44 0.80 10.12
N GLY A 64 3.31 -0.53 10.22
CA GLY A 64 2.63 -1.17 11.34
C GLY A 64 3.48 -1.18 12.63
N LEU A 65 4.73 -0.71 12.54
CA LEU A 65 5.62 -0.49 13.65
C LEU A 65 6.30 0.88 13.51
N GLN A 66 6.05 1.78 14.46
CA GLN A 66 6.55 3.16 14.44
C GLN A 66 7.06 3.59 15.81
N ALA A 67 7.98 4.55 15.83
CA ALA A 67 8.50 5.15 17.05
C ALA A 67 7.71 6.40 17.44
N PHE A 68 7.53 6.58 18.75
CA PHE A 68 6.87 7.72 19.37
C PHE A 68 7.62 8.14 20.62
N GLU A 69 7.48 9.40 21.00
CA GLU A 69 7.94 9.86 22.31
C GLU A 69 6.83 9.62 23.35
N PRO A 70 7.11 8.89 24.44
CA PRO A 70 6.09 8.56 25.43
C PRO A 70 5.75 9.77 26.31
N GLN A 71 4.45 10.02 26.52
CA GLN A 71 3.96 10.97 27.52
C GLN A 71 3.20 10.24 28.63
N LEU A 72 3.43 10.64 29.89
CA LEU A 72 2.78 10.02 31.04
C LEU A 72 1.31 10.41 31.12
N VAL A 73 0.44 9.46 30.79
CA VAL A 73 -1.01 9.59 30.97
C VAL A 73 -1.52 8.80 32.17
N GLU A 74 -2.60 9.29 32.76
CA GLU A 74 -3.40 8.55 33.74
C GLU A 74 -4.24 7.48 33.05
N GLY A 75 -4.42 6.33 33.72
CA GLY A 75 -5.16 5.20 33.19
C GLY A 75 -4.28 4.07 32.62
N LYS A 76 -4.96 3.08 32.01
CA LYS A 76 -4.35 1.83 31.49
C LYS A 76 -4.41 1.72 29.96
N ALA A 77 -5.05 2.66 29.27
CA ALA A 77 -5.15 2.67 27.82
C ALA A 77 -3.99 3.47 27.20
N ILE A 78 -3.48 2.99 26.07
CA ILE A 78 -2.48 3.71 25.28
C ILE A 78 -3.22 4.78 24.46
N GLN A 79 -2.75 6.02 24.51
CA GLN A 79 -3.25 7.09 23.64
C GLN A 79 -2.41 7.12 22.36
N VAL A 80 -3.07 7.09 21.22
CA VAL A 80 -2.43 7.07 19.89
C VAL A 80 -2.96 8.21 19.05
N HIS A 81 -2.10 8.84 18.26
CA HIS A 81 -2.46 9.97 17.42
C HIS A 81 -3.45 9.55 16.29
N PRO A 82 -4.54 10.28 16.03
CA PRO A 82 -5.54 9.87 15.03
C PRO A 82 -5.01 9.72 13.60
N LEU A 83 -4.01 10.52 13.21
CA LEU A 83 -3.44 10.47 11.85
C LEU A 83 -2.60 9.20 11.58
N VAL A 84 -2.15 8.47 12.61
CA VAL A 84 -1.40 7.23 12.42
C VAL A 84 -2.32 6.00 12.37
N CYS A 85 -3.61 6.13 12.68
CA CYS A 85 -4.56 5.02 12.67
C CYS A 85 -4.70 4.39 11.27
N SER A 86 -4.59 5.18 10.19
CA SER A 86 -4.58 4.67 8.81
C SER A 86 -3.39 3.74 8.56
N ALA A 87 -2.20 4.11 9.07
CA ALA A 87 -1.00 3.30 8.97
C ALA A 87 -1.11 2.02 9.81
N PHE A 88 -1.58 2.09 11.05
CA PHE A 88 -1.78 0.87 11.86
C PHE A 88 -2.97 0.01 11.39
N ASN A 89 -3.82 0.54 10.50
CA ASN A 89 -5.14 -0.01 10.16
C ASN A 89 -5.97 -0.30 11.43
N ALA A 90 -5.87 0.60 12.42
CA ALA A 90 -6.44 0.45 13.75
C ALA A 90 -7.68 1.31 13.94
N ASP A 91 -8.60 0.81 14.75
CA ASP A 91 -9.73 1.57 15.28
C ASP A 91 -9.73 1.52 16.82
N PHE A 92 -10.73 2.17 17.43
CA PHE A 92 -10.82 2.34 18.88
C PHE A 92 -11.98 1.55 19.48
N ASP A 93 -12.26 0.35 18.96
CA ASP A 93 -13.36 -0.52 19.42
C ASP A 93 -12.91 -1.65 20.38
N GLY A 94 -11.61 -1.76 20.66
CA GLY A 94 -11.04 -2.82 21.49
C GLY A 94 -9.65 -3.28 21.06
N ASP A 95 -9.12 -2.75 19.96
CA ASP A 95 -7.77 -3.02 19.46
C ASP A 95 -6.68 -2.84 20.52
N GLN A 96 -5.67 -3.71 20.44
CA GLN A 96 -4.51 -3.72 21.32
C GLN A 96 -3.22 -3.49 20.54
N MET A 97 -2.27 -2.79 21.15
CA MET A 97 -0.94 -2.54 20.61
C MET A 97 0.14 -2.94 21.61
N ALA A 98 1.25 -3.45 21.08
CA ALA A 98 2.43 -3.78 21.86
C ALA A 98 3.40 -2.59 21.89
N VAL A 99 4.04 -2.36 23.05
CA VAL A 99 5.07 -1.34 23.22
C VAL A 99 6.42 -2.01 23.43
N HIS A 100 7.43 -1.62 22.65
CA HIS A 100 8.80 -2.10 22.80
C HIS A 100 9.73 -0.94 23.14
N LEU A 101 10.67 -1.17 24.06
CA LEU A 101 11.64 -0.18 24.51
C LEU A 101 13.01 -0.46 23.87
N PRO A 102 13.52 0.42 22.97
CA PRO A 102 14.88 0.31 22.46
C PRO A 102 15.89 0.58 23.59
N LEU A 103 16.80 -0.37 23.83
CA LEU A 103 17.73 -0.29 24.97
C LEU A 103 19.06 0.40 24.61
N SER A 104 19.71 0.00 23.52
CA SER A 104 21.01 0.56 23.13
C SER A 104 20.89 1.98 22.57
N ALA A 105 21.97 2.76 22.65
CA ALA A 105 22.02 4.11 22.09
C ALA A 105 21.80 4.11 20.57
N GLU A 106 22.33 3.11 19.87
CA GLU A 106 22.13 2.94 18.43
C GLU A 106 20.67 2.64 18.11
N ALA A 107 20.01 1.77 18.88
CA ALA A 107 18.59 1.45 18.69
C ALA A 107 17.69 2.66 18.95
N GLN A 108 18.01 3.49 19.95
CA GLN A 108 17.30 4.74 20.21
C GLN A 108 17.49 5.75 19.06
N ALA A 109 18.72 5.86 18.54
CA ALA A 109 19.01 6.71 17.39
C ALA A 109 18.30 6.22 16.12
N GLU A 110 18.27 4.91 15.85
CA GLU A 110 17.51 4.33 14.74
C GLU A 110 16.02 4.59 14.87
N ALA A 111 15.45 4.39 16.07
CA ALA A 111 14.05 4.66 16.33
C ALA A 111 13.70 6.14 16.05
N ARG A 112 14.53 7.07 16.54
CA ARG A 112 14.33 8.52 16.37
C ARG A 112 14.52 8.99 14.94
N LEU A 113 15.56 8.53 14.24
CA LEU A 113 15.91 9.02 12.91
C LEU A 113 15.09 8.35 11.80
N LEU A 114 14.82 7.04 11.91
CA LEU A 114 14.22 6.26 10.83
C LEU A 114 12.75 5.92 11.07
N MET A 115 12.36 5.69 12.34
CA MET A 115 11.07 5.07 12.68
C MET A 115 10.07 6.05 13.28
N LEU A 116 10.49 7.26 13.60
CA LEU A 116 9.62 8.30 14.15
C LEU A 116 8.43 8.54 13.21
N SER A 117 7.23 8.63 13.79
CA SER A 117 5.98 8.74 13.02
C SER A 117 5.96 9.96 12.09
N SER A 118 6.56 11.08 12.51
CA SER A 118 6.68 12.32 11.69
C SER A 118 7.50 12.13 10.41
N ASN A 119 8.44 11.19 10.38
CA ASN A 119 9.24 10.90 9.18
C ASN A 119 8.51 9.98 8.20
N ASN A 120 7.45 9.32 8.65
CA ASN A 120 6.79 8.23 7.93
C ASN A 120 5.37 8.62 7.47
N ILE A 121 5.24 9.77 6.81
CA ILE A 121 3.94 10.27 6.32
C ILE A 121 3.56 9.75 4.92
N LEU A 122 4.53 9.31 4.12
CA LEU A 122 4.30 8.81 2.76
C LEU A 122 4.12 7.30 2.74
N SER A 123 3.23 6.81 1.86
CA SER A 123 3.08 5.38 1.62
C SER A 123 4.28 4.81 0.86
N PRO A 124 4.95 3.77 1.36
CA PRO A 124 6.03 3.09 0.64
C PRO A 124 5.57 2.44 -0.68
N ALA A 125 4.27 2.18 -0.85
CA ALA A 125 3.73 1.47 -2.00
C ALA A 125 3.60 2.36 -3.25
N HIS A 126 3.18 3.62 -3.09
CA HIS A 126 2.87 4.53 -4.20
C HIS A 126 3.38 5.96 -3.99
N GLY A 127 3.88 6.31 -2.80
CA GLY A 127 4.49 7.62 -2.52
C GLY A 127 3.51 8.75 -2.22
N ALA A 128 2.20 8.48 -2.20
CA ALA A 128 1.23 9.49 -1.76
C ALA A 128 1.17 9.57 -0.22
N PRO A 129 0.72 10.70 0.35
CA PRO A 129 0.53 10.85 1.79
C PRO A 129 -0.44 9.80 2.35
N LEU A 130 -0.01 9.06 3.37
CA LEU A 130 -0.83 8.09 4.11
C LEU A 130 -1.40 8.70 5.39
N ALA A 131 -0.65 9.60 6.03
CA ALA A 131 -1.08 10.35 7.20
C ALA A 131 -2.00 11.50 6.77
N THR A 132 -3.18 11.17 6.25
CA THR A 132 -4.17 12.18 5.84
C THR A 132 -5.35 12.21 6.79
N PRO A 133 -6.01 13.38 6.93
CA PRO A 133 -7.25 13.49 7.71
C PRO A 133 -8.29 12.46 7.25
N THR A 134 -8.96 11.83 8.22
CA THR A 134 -10.04 10.87 7.97
C THR A 134 -11.29 11.22 8.78
N GLN A 135 -12.44 10.69 8.37
CA GLN A 135 -13.72 10.79 9.07
C GLN A 135 -14.03 12.22 9.52
N ASP A 136 -14.12 12.46 10.82
CA ASP A 136 -14.55 13.72 11.43
C ASP A 136 -13.67 14.90 11.02
N MET A 137 -12.36 14.70 10.85
CA MET A 137 -11.45 15.77 10.41
C MET A 137 -11.79 16.24 8.99
N VAL A 138 -12.14 15.29 8.10
CA VAL A 138 -12.58 15.61 6.73
C VAL A 138 -13.95 16.26 6.77
N LEU A 139 -14.87 15.76 7.59
CA LEU A 139 -16.23 16.30 7.69
C LEU A 139 -16.21 17.76 8.20
N GLY A 140 -15.38 18.06 9.19
CA GLY A 140 -15.19 19.42 9.70
C GLY A 140 -14.54 20.35 8.68
N SER A 141 -13.51 19.88 7.98
CA SER A 141 -12.86 20.64 6.90
C SER A 141 -13.83 20.92 5.73
N TYR A 142 -14.63 19.92 5.36
CA TYR A 142 -15.68 20.03 4.36
C TYR A 142 -16.75 21.03 4.79
N TYR A 143 -17.24 20.94 6.03
CA TYR A 143 -18.22 21.88 6.54
C TYR A 143 -17.66 23.30 6.62
N LEU A 144 -16.42 23.48 7.08
CA LEU A 144 -15.78 24.79 7.14
C LEU A 144 -15.65 25.44 5.76
N THR A 145 -15.29 24.66 4.74
CA THR A 145 -15.04 25.15 3.37
C THR A 145 -16.28 25.10 2.47
N TYR A 146 -17.41 24.63 2.99
CA TYR A 146 -18.65 24.50 2.25
C TYR A 146 -19.09 25.84 1.65
N GLY A 147 -19.41 25.82 0.36
CA GLY A 147 -19.85 26.98 -0.39
C GLY A 147 -19.94 26.70 -1.88
N PRO A 148 -20.19 27.74 -2.70
CA PRO A 148 -20.28 27.59 -4.15
C PRO A 148 -18.98 27.03 -4.74
N GLU A 149 -19.13 26.25 -5.81
CA GLU A 149 -17.99 25.66 -6.52
C GLU A 149 -17.23 26.76 -7.31
N PRO A 150 -15.96 26.54 -7.68
CA PRO A 150 -15.12 27.58 -8.31
C PRO A 150 -15.75 28.25 -9.54
N GLY A 151 -16.45 27.48 -10.39
CA GLY A 151 -17.14 28.02 -11.57
C GLY A 151 -18.32 28.94 -11.23
N GLU A 152 -19.04 28.65 -10.16
CA GLU A 152 -20.14 29.49 -9.67
C GLU A 152 -19.60 30.77 -9.04
N LEU A 153 -18.48 30.68 -8.31
CA LEU A 153 -17.81 31.85 -7.74
C LEU A 153 -17.33 32.82 -8.80
N LEU A 154 -16.74 32.33 -9.90
CA LEU A 154 -16.33 33.17 -11.02
C LEU A 154 -17.53 33.93 -11.62
N ALA A 155 -18.65 33.24 -11.82
CA ALA A 155 -19.88 33.87 -12.32
C ALA A 155 -20.45 34.93 -11.35
N LEU A 156 -20.34 34.68 -10.04
CA LEU A 156 -20.74 35.65 -9.00
C LEU A 156 -19.77 36.83 -8.93
N GLU A 157 -18.48 36.59 -9.11
CA GLU A 157 -17.43 37.60 -9.10
C GLU A 157 -17.56 38.54 -10.30
N GLU A 158 -17.78 38.02 -11.50
CA GLU A 158 -18.03 38.82 -12.71
C GLU A 158 -19.23 39.76 -12.52
N ARG A 159 -20.30 39.28 -11.88
CA ARG A 159 -21.51 40.07 -11.60
C ARG A 159 -21.31 41.11 -10.50
N LEU A 160 -20.49 40.78 -9.50
CA LEU A 160 -20.12 41.72 -8.46
C LEU A 160 -19.28 42.87 -9.05
N GLN A 161 -18.37 42.55 -9.97
CA GLN A 161 -17.54 43.52 -10.67
C GLN A 161 -18.32 44.35 -11.71
N SER A 162 -19.35 43.77 -12.36
CA SER A 162 -20.24 44.49 -13.28
C SER A 162 -21.22 45.43 -12.56
N GLY A 163 -21.35 45.32 -11.24
CA GLY A 163 -22.25 46.12 -10.42
C GLY A 163 -23.72 45.67 -10.46
N GLU A 164 -24.00 44.48 -11.02
CA GLU A 164 -25.33 43.89 -11.16
C GLU A 164 -25.75 43.03 -9.95
N TRP A 165 -25.22 43.33 -8.76
CA TRP A 165 -25.58 42.62 -7.54
C TRP A 165 -26.95 43.08 -7.01
N ASP A 166 -28.00 42.36 -7.40
CA ASP A 166 -29.38 42.63 -6.97
C ASP A 166 -29.75 41.88 -5.67
N ALA A 167 -30.83 42.31 -5.01
CA ALA A 167 -31.36 41.72 -3.77
C ALA A 167 -31.78 40.24 -3.91
N SER A 168 -31.94 39.75 -5.14
CA SER A 168 -32.20 38.33 -5.46
C SER A 168 -31.02 37.41 -5.16
N TYR A 169 -29.80 37.95 -5.09
CA TYR A 169 -28.56 37.20 -4.78
C TYR A 169 -28.14 37.30 -3.31
N GLY A 170 -28.96 37.93 -2.46
CA GLY A 170 -28.69 38.11 -1.05
C GLY A 170 -27.91 39.38 -0.72
N GLN A 171 -27.47 39.48 0.54
CA GLN A 171 -26.71 40.64 1.02
C GLN A 171 -25.34 40.69 0.33
N ARG A 172 -24.90 41.89 -0.06
CA ARG A 172 -23.59 42.08 -0.70
C ARG A 172 -22.49 41.48 0.20
N PRO A 173 -21.54 40.72 -0.35
CA PRO A 173 -20.44 40.12 0.40
C PRO A 173 -19.71 41.15 1.26
N HIS A 174 -19.33 40.75 2.47
CA HIS A 174 -18.48 41.57 3.34
C HIS A 174 -17.05 41.60 2.80
N VAL A 175 -16.41 42.77 2.88
CA VAL A 175 -15.02 42.93 2.45
C VAL A 175 -14.11 42.80 3.67
N PHE A 176 -13.16 41.87 3.61
CA PHE A 176 -12.19 41.64 4.67
C PHE A 176 -10.78 41.97 4.19
N ARG A 177 -10.07 42.77 5.01
CA ARG A 177 -8.70 43.16 4.72
C ARG A 177 -7.67 42.16 5.25
N SER A 178 -8.05 41.38 6.26
CA SER A 178 -7.19 40.40 6.92
C SER A 178 -8.00 39.20 7.39
N ALA A 179 -7.36 38.04 7.51
CA ALA A 179 -8.03 36.85 8.01
C ALA A 179 -8.45 36.98 9.49
N GLN A 180 -7.68 37.71 10.30
CA GLN A 180 -8.04 38.00 11.69
C GLN A 180 -9.34 38.80 11.80
N GLU A 181 -9.57 39.74 10.87
CA GLU A 181 -10.81 40.50 10.83
C GLU A 181 -12.01 39.59 10.50
N ALA A 182 -11.85 38.64 9.59
CA ALA A 182 -12.88 37.66 9.25
C ALA A 182 -13.19 36.72 10.43
N GLU A 183 -12.15 36.22 11.10
CA GLU A 183 -12.25 35.35 12.27
C GLU A 183 -12.95 36.06 13.44
N LEU A 184 -12.53 37.29 13.79
CA LEU A 184 -13.18 38.11 14.82
C LEU A 184 -14.65 38.43 14.47
N SER A 185 -14.94 38.73 13.21
CA SER A 185 -16.31 39.01 12.76
C SER A 185 -17.21 37.79 12.91
N TYR A 186 -16.66 36.60 12.68
CA TYR A 186 -17.33 35.33 12.90
C TYR A 186 -17.56 35.05 14.39
N GLU A 187 -16.54 35.22 15.23
CA GLU A 187 -16.64 35.02 16.69
C GLU A 187 -17.68 35.94 17.34
N HIS A 188 -17.81 37.17 16.85
CA HIS A 188 -18.83 38.12 17.28
C HIS A 188 -20.20 37.91 16.63
N GLY A 189 -20.36 36.91 15.75
CA GLY A 189 -21.63 36.55 15.12
C GLY A 189 -22.13 37.57 14.08
N MET A 190 -21.24 38.40 13.52
CA MET A 190 -21.59 39.35 12.46
C MET A 190 -21.71 38.67 11.09
N VAL A 191 -20.97 37.58 10.89
CA VAL A 191 -20.98 36.74 9.68
C VAL A 191 -21.02 35.27 10.06
N ARG A 192 -21.50 34.41 9.16
CA ARG A 192 -21.47 32.95 9.27
C ARG A 192 -20.33 32.37 8.44
N LEU A 193 -19.96 31.12 8.70
CA LEU A 193 -18.87 30.42 8.00
C LEU A 193 -19.06 30.36 6.48
N HIS A 194 -20.29 30.15 6.02
CA HIS A 194 -20.61 29.95 4.60
C HIS A 194 -21.02 31.25 3.89
N ASP A 195 -21.00 32.39 4.59
CA ASP A 195 -21.32 33.67 3.97
C ASP A 195 -20.21 34.07 2.98
N LEU A 196 -20.63 34.64 1.84
CA LEU A 196 -19.71 35.14 0.82
C LEU A 196 -18.92 36.34 1.33
N ALA A 197 -17.64 36.37 0.98
CA ALA A 197 -16.67 37.35 1.44
C ALA A 197 -15.73 37.77 0.30
N GLU A 198 -15.48 39.07 0.17
CA GLU A 198 -14.40 39.61 -0.67
C GLU A 198 -13.13 39.68 0.18
N PHE A 199 -12.14 38.84 -0.12
CA PHE A 199 -10.89 38.75 0.66
C PHE A 199 -9.70 39.32 -0.11
N ARG A 200 -8.85 40.09 0.58
CA ARG A 200 -7.61 40.61 0.00
C ARG A 200 -6.38 39.93 0.61
N ARG A 201 -5.78 39.00 -0.14
CA ARG A 201 -4.64 38.16 0.29
C ARG A 201 -3.31 38.91 0.50
N GLY A 202 -3.13 40.10 -0.09
CA GLY A 202 -1.90 40.88 0.01
C GLY A 202 -2.02 42.28 -0.59
N ARG A 203 -0.95 43.09 -0.51
CA ARG A 203 -0.97 44.49 -1.04
C ARG A 203 -1.08 44.56 -2.56
N ASN A 204 -0.62 43.52 -3.28
CA ASN A 204 -0.57 43.48 -4.75
C ASN A 204 -1.53 42.47 -5.38
N THR A 205 -2.26 41.69 -4.59
CA THR A 205 -3.27 40.74 -5.08
C THR A 205 -4.63 41.43 -5.12
N GLY A 206 -5.43 41.19 -6.17
CA GLY A 206 -6.82 41.65 -6.24
C GLY A 206 -7.69 41.11 -5.10
N HIS A 207 -8.93 41.60 -5.00
CA HIS A 207 -9.93 40.98 -4.14
C HIS A 207 -10.37 39.67 -4.78
N ILE A 208 -10.47 38.62 -3.99
CA ILE A 208 -10.94 37.30 -4.42
C ILE A 208 -12.27 37.05 -3.73
N LEU A 209 -13.29 36.62 -4.48
CA LEU A 209 -14.56 36.20 -3.91
C LEU A 209 -14.43 34.78 -3.31
N THR A 210 -14.71 34.63 -2.03
CA THR A 210 -14.55 33.39 -1.27
C THR A 210 -15.60 33.30 -0.16
N THR A 211 -15.46 32.37 0.78
CA THR A 211 -16.31 32.28 1.98
C THR A 211 -15.48 32.55 3.24
N VAL A 212 -16.13 33.01 4.32
CA VAL A 212 -15.47 33.28 5.60
C VAL A 212 -14.70 32.06 6.12
N GLY A 213 -15.30 30.88 6.04
CA GLY A 213 -14.67 29.64 6.47
C GLY A 213 -13.43 29.25 5.66
N ARG A 214 -13.41 29.53 4.34
CA ARG A 214 -12.22 29.32 3.49
C ARG A 214 -11.09 30.30 3.85
N ILE A 215 -11.40 31.54 4.24
CA ILE A 215 -10.39 32.50 4.73
C ILE A 215 -9.73 31.96 6.00
N ILE A 216 -10.53 31.52 6.98
CA ILE A 216 -10.04 30.96 8.25
C ILE A 216 -9.18 29.72 8.00
N PHE A 217 -9.65 28.82 7.12
CA PHE A 217 -8.91 27.60 6.77
C PHE A 217 -7.52 27.93 6.20
N ASN A 218 -7.47 28.78 5.17
CA ASN A 218 -6.21 29.11 4.49
C ASN A 218 -5.24 29.85 5.43
N ASP A 219 -5.70 30.80 6.25
CA ASP A 219 -4.82 31.52 7.20
C ASP A 219 -4.18 30.57 8.22
N ARG A 220 -4.92 29.59 8.72
CA ARG A 220 -4.41 28.63 9.70
C ARG A 220 -3.38 27.68 9.08
N VAL A 221 -3.58 27.25 7.84
CA VAL A 221 -2.59 26.45 7.10
C VAL A 221 -1.36 27.28 6.75
N GLU A 222 -1.52 28.53 6.28
CA GLU A 222 -0.39 29.43 5.99
C GLU A 222 0.44 29.72 7.25
N ARG A 223 -0.18 29.93 8.41
CA ARG A 223 0.54 30.12 9.69
C ARG A 223 1.31 28.87 10.12
N ALA A 224 0.69 27.69 10.00
CA ALA A 224 1.37 26.44 10.32
C ALA A 224 2.59 26.20 9.40
N LEU A 225 2.48 26.55 8.11
CA LEU A 225 3.61 26.51 7.18
C LEU A 225 4.70 27.51 7.56
N ALA A 226 4.34 28.74 7.92
CA ALA A 226 5.28 29.75 8.37
C ALA A 226 6.02 29.33 9.66
N GLU A 227 5.33 28.69 10.59
CA GLU A 227 5.93 28.15 11.81
C GLU A 227 6.86 26.96 11.53
N ALA A 228 6.47 26.06 10.62
CA ALA A 228 7.25 24.87 10.26
C ALA A 228 8.53 25.19 9.46
N LEU A 229 8.46 26.15 8.53
CA LEU A 229 9.55 26.51 7.63
C LEU A 229 10.38 27.71 8.12
N GLY A 230 9.86 28.51 9.05
CA GLY A 230 10.54 29.70 9.57
C GLY A 230 10.90 30.70 8.47
N ASP A 231 12.20 31.04 8.38
CA ASP A 231 12.72 32.02 7.42
C ASP A 231 12.67 31.53 5.96
N GLU A 232 12.49 30.24 5.72
CA GLU A 232 12.40 29.65 4.37
C GLU A 232 10.98 29.74 3.76
N TYR A 233 9.98 30.19 4.53
CA TYR A 233 8.61 30.28 4.05
C TYR A 233 8.41 31.44 3.07
N ASP A 234 7.97 31.11 1.85
CA ASP A 234 7.52 32.07 0.85
C ASP A 234 5.98 32.03 0.70
N PRO A 235 5.24 33.07 1.14
CA PRO A 235 3.79 33.15 0.98
C PRO A 235 3.31 33.08 -0.48
N SER A 236 4.17 33.41 -1.46
CA SER A 236 3.81 33.39 -2.88
C SER A 236 3.63 31.97 -3.43
N GLN A 237 4.24 30.97 -2.78
CA GLN A 237 4.19 29.56 -3.20
C GLN A 237 2.92 28.86 -2.75
N TYR A 238 2.25 29.34 -1.69
CA TYR A 238 1.00 28.75 -1.24
C TYR A 238 -0.14 29.10 -2.21
N LEU A 239 -0.86 28.09 -2.67
CA LEU A 239 -2.05 28.26 -3.51
C LEU A 239 -3.29 28.40 -2.62
N TYR A 240 -4.00 29.52 -2.76
CA TYR A 240 -5.22 29.76 -1.97
C TYR A 240 -6.32 28.79 -2.40
N ILE A 241 -6.85 28.03 -1.44
CA ILE A 241 -7.86 26.99 -1.67
C ILE A 241 -9.25 27.62 -1.62
N ASN A 242 -9.92 27.65 -2.77
CA ASN A 242 -11.25 28.24 -2.92
C ASN A 242 -12.29 27.25 -3.45
N GLU A 243 -12.31 26.05 -2.89
CA GLU A 243 -13.25 24.98 -3.22
C GLU A 243 -13.71 24.27 -1.94
N SER A 244 -14.80 23.51 -2.02
CA SER A 244 -15.29 22.70 -0.90
C SER A 244 -14.44 21.44 -0.77
N LEU A 245 -13.72 21.30 0.35
CA LEU A 245 -12.72 20.25 0.52
C LEU A 245 -13.36 18.90 0.87
N ARG A 246 -13.41 17.98 -0.11
CA ARG A 246 -13.74 16.57 0.13
C ARG A 246 -12.46 15.81 0.47
N LYS A 247 -12.58 14.54 0.89
CA LYS A 247 -11.42 13.68 1.23
C LYS A 247 -10.35 13.65 0.13
N ARG A 248 -10.78 13.56 -1.14
CA ARG A 248 -9.87 13.52 -2.30
C ARG A 248 -9.14 14.85 -2.48
N ASP A 249 -9.84 15.97 -2.27
CA ASP A 249 -9.28 17.31 -2.41
C ASP A 249 -8.30 17.62 -1.28
N VAL A 250 -8.62 17.23 -0.04
CA VAL A 250 -7.69 17.30 1.10
C VAL A 250 -6.40 16.53 0.82
N ASN A 251 -6.52 15.29 0.32
CA ASN A 251 -5.34 14.50 -0.06
C ASN A 251 -4.52 15.19 -1.15
N ARG A 252 -5.16 15.75 -2.18
CA ARG A 252 -4.50 16.49 -3.27
C ARG A 252 -3.76 17.72 -2.76
N VAL A 253 -4.37 18.47 -1.84
CA VAL A 253 -3.74 19.63 -1.19
C VAL A 253 -2.49 19.20 -0.42
N ILE A 254 -2.60 18.17 0.42
CA ILE A 254 -1.45 17.67 1.21
C ILE A 254 -0.35 17.17 0.27
N GLU A 255 -0.69 16.45 -0.79
CA GLU A 255 0.28 15.98 -1.78
C GLU A 255 1.01 17.13 -2.48
N GLY A 256 0.29 18.20 -2.84
CA GLY A 256 0.88 19.42 -3.39
C GLY A 256 1.83 20.10 -2.40
N LEU A 257 1.43 20.21 -1.13
CA LEU A 257 2.29 20.76 -0.06
C LEU A 257 3.55 19.92 0.15
N VAL A 258 3.45 18.58 0.11
CA VAL A 258 4.60 17.70 0.25
C VAL A 258 5.56 17.84 -0.94
N GLY A 259 5.03 18.03 -2.15
CA GLY A 259 5.84 18.28 -3.33
C GLY A 259 6.63 19.58 -3.25
N LEU A 260 6.02 20.64 -2.70
CA LEU A 260 6.64 21.98 -2.63
C LEU A 260 7.58 22.16 -1.43
N HIS A 261 7.19 21.69 -0.25
CA HIS A 261 7.88 21.98 1.01
C HIS A 261 8.54 20.74 1.64
N GLY A 262 8.34 19.56 1.05
CA GLY A 262 8.89 18.30 1.55
C GLY A 262 8.04 17.67 2.66
N ALA A 263 8.25 16.37 2.87
CA ALA A 263 7.44 15.57 3.78
C ALA A 263 7.58 15.98 5.26
N HIS A 264 8.78 16.35 5.69
CA HIS A 264 9.06 16.68 7.09
C HIS A 264 8.35 17.97 7.55
N ALA A 265 8.40 19.03 6.74
CA ALA A 265 7.71 20.28 7.04
C ALA A 265 6.19 20.09 7.10
N VAL A 266 5.63 19.35 6.14
CA VAL A 266 4.19 19.09 6.09
C VAL A 266 3.71 18.24 7.27
N ALA A 267 4.54 17.34 7.81
CA ALA A 267 4.19 16.55 8.99
C ALA A 267 3.78 17.44 10.18
N LEU A 268 4.43 18.59 10.36
CA LEU A 268 4.09 19.57 11.40
C LEU A 268 2.80 20.34 11.08
N VAL A 269 2.52 20.55 9.79
CA VAL A 269 1.32 21.26 9.32
C VAL A 269 0.06 20.40 9.40
N LEU A 270 0.18 19.07 9.35
CA LEU A 270 -0.95 18.15 9.45
C LEU A 270 -1.74 18.30 10.76
N ASP A 271 -1.09 18.74 11.84
CA ASP A 271 -1.78 19.03 13.09
C ASP A 271 -2.77 20.19 12.96
N ALA A 272 -2.48 21.19 12.12
CA ALA A 272 -3.43 22.28 11.84
C ALA A 272 -4.69 21.76 11.13
N PHE A 273 -4.54 20.83 10.18
CA PHE A 273 -5.68 20.17 9.52
C PHE A 273 -6.53 19.37 10.51
N LYS A 274 -5.87 18.63 11.41
CA LYS A 274 -6.52 17.86 12.47
C LYS A 274 -7.32 18.76 13.41
N ASP A 275 -6.69 19.82 13.91
CA ASP A 275 -7.29 20.72 14.91
C ASP A 275 -8.46 21.50 14.32
N LEU A 276 -8.30 22.04 13.10
CA LEU A 276 -9.40 22.67 12.34
C LEU A 276 -10.55 21.70 12.12
N GLY A 277 -10.23 20.50 11.64
CA GLY A 277 -11.21 19.46 11.36
C GLY A 277 -12.04 19.12 12.59
N PHE A 278 -11.41 18.81 13.72
CA PHE A 278 -12.13 18.47 14.95
C PHE A 278 -12.91 19.66 15.53
N HIS A 279 -12.34 20.86 15.52
CA HIS A 279 -12.99 22.05 16.04
C HIS A 279 -14.30 22.36 15.28
N PHE A 280 -14.23 22.45 13.95
CA PHE A 280 -15.39 22.78 13.14
C PHE A 280 -16.36 21.60 12.97
N ALA A 281 -15.91 20.34 13.06
CA ALA A 281 -16.82 19.20 13.14
C ALA A 281 -17.67 19.24 14.41
N THR A 282 -17.05 19.58 15.55
CA THR A 282 -17.75 19.74 16.83
C THR A 282 -18.74 20.89 16.77
N GLN A 283 -18.34 22.02 16.20
CA GLN A 283 -19.21 23.19 16.08
C GLN A 283 -20.37 22.98 15.09
N ALA A 284 -20.16 22.20 14.03
CA ALA A 284 -21.20 21.88 13.06
C ALA A 284 -22.37 21.11 13.70
N GLY A 285 -22.13 20.40 14.81
CA GLY A 285 -23.17 19.68 15.54
C GLY A 285 -23.88 18.62 14.68
N ILE A 286 -23.13 18.00 13.75
CA ILE A 286 -23.69 17.04 12.80
C ILE A 286 -24.17 15.81 13.57
N THR A 287 -25.43 15.46 13.35
CA THR A 287 -26.09 14.32 13.99
C THR A 287 -26.77 13.46 12.92
N ILE A 288 -27.07 12.21 13.26
CA ILE A 288 -27.86 11.32 12.42
C ILE A 288 -29.14 10.97 13.16
N SER A 289 -30.27 11.15 12.49
CA SER A 289 -31.57 10.74 12.97
C SER A 289 -32.28 9.89 11.92
N LYS A 290 -33.34 9.21 12.36
CA LYS A 290 -34.25 8.47 11.49
C LYS A 290 -34.84 9.38 10.38
N ASN A 291 -35.04 10.67 10.65
CA ASN A 291 -35.67 11.60 9.72
C ASN A 291 -34.73 12.06 8.60
N ASP A 292 -33.42 11.90 8.77
CA ASP A 292 -32.43 12.24 7.76
C ASP A 292 -32.39 11.20 6.63
N VAL A 293 -32.90 10.00 6.88
CA VAL A 293 -33.04 8.92 5.88
C VAL A 293 -34.35 9.14 5.10
N VAL A 294 -34.29 9.96 4.05
CA VAL A 294 -35.46 10.30 3.24
C VAL A 294 -35.65 9.30 2.10
N ILE A 295 -36.76 8.56 2.14
CA ILE A 295 -37.15 7.64 1.06
C ILE A 295 -37.70 8.47 -0.12
N PRO A 296 -37.24 8.25 -1.36
CA PRO A 296 -37.76 8.98 -2.52
C PRO A 296 -39.22 8.63 -2.79
N ALA A 297 -40.06 9.66 -2.97
CA ALA A 297 -41.50 9.49 -3.20
C ALA A 297 -41.81 8.74 -4.53
N GLU A 298 -40.89 8.79 -5.49
CA GLU A 298 -40.99 8.15 -6.80
C GLU A 298 -40.76 6.62 -6.74
N LYS A 299 -40.17 6.10 -5.65
CA LYS A 299 -39.80 4.69 -5.52
C LYS A 299 -40.95 3.72 -5.85
N PRO A 300 -42.16 3.84 -5.28
CA PRO A 300 -43.25 2.92 -5.60
C PRO A 300 -43.59 2.90 -7.09
N GLY A 301 -43.62 4.06 -7.74
CA GLY A 301 -43.91 4.16 -9.18
C GLY A 301 -42.84 3.51 -10.05
N ILE A 302 -41.56 3.63 -9.67
CA ILE A 302 -40.46 2.95 -10.37
C ILE A 302 -40.59 1.43 -10.23
N LEU A 303 -40.86 0.94 -9.02
CA LEU A 303 -41.01 -0.49 -8.74
C LEU A 303 -42.19 -1.10 -9.48
N ASP A 304 -43.35 -0.42 -9.49
CA ASP A 304 -44.55 -0.90 -10.17
C ASP A 304 -44.34 -1.01 -11.69
N ARG A 305 -43.61 -0.07 -12.30
CA ARG A 305 -43.25 -0.12 -13.73
C ARG A 305 -42.40 -1.34 -14.05
N TYR A 306 -41.31 -1.55 -13.30
CA TYR A 306 -40.41 -2.68 -13.55
C TYR A 306 -41.05 -4.03 -13.21
N GLU A 307 -41.97 -4.08 -12.25
CA GLU A 307 -42.76 -5.28 -11.97
C GLU A 307 -43.70 -5.62 -13.13
N GLY A 308 -44.28 -4.61 -13.80
CA GLY A 308 -45.01 -4.78 -15.05
C GLY A 308 -44.14 -5.34 -16.18
N GLU A 309 -42.95 -4.76 -16.42
CA GLU A 309 -42.01 -5.23 -17.45
C GLU A 309 -41.55 -6.67 -17.21
N VAL A 310 -41.29 -7.06 -15.96
CA VAL A 310 -40.95 -8.43 -15.59
C VAL A 310 -42.13 -9.38 -15.80
N GLY A 311 -43.37 -8.91 -15.60
CA GLY A 311 -44.58 -9.64 -15.94
C GLY A 311 -44.67 -9.96 -17.43
N GLU A 312 -44.37 -9.00 -18.31
CA GLU A 312 -44.34 -9.23 -19.77
C GLU A 312 -43.30 -10.28 -20.18
N ILE A 313 -42.12 -10.27 -19.55
CA ILE A 313 -41.07 -11.28 -19.76
C ILE A 313 -41.55 -12.67 -19.32
N GLN A 314 -42.28 -12.74 -18.20
CA GLN A 314 -42.87 -13.98 -17.72
C GLN A 314 -43.95 -14.51 -18.69
N ASP A 315 -44.80 -13.64 -19.23
CA ASP A 315 -45.80 -14.01 -20.25
C ASP A 315 -45.14 -14.52 -21.54
N GLN A 316 -44.04 -13.91 -21.98
CA GLN A 316 -43.25 -14.38 -23.13
C GLN A 316 -42.66 -15.77 -22.88
N TYR A 317 -42.23 -16.06 -21.66
CA TYR A 317 -41.75 -17.39 -21.30
C TYR A 317 -42.88 -18.42 -21.27
N GLU A 318 -44.04 -18.08 -20.70
CA GLU A 318 -45.21 -18.96 -20.64
C GLU A 318 -45.79 -19.27 -22.03
N THR A 319 -45.71 -18.32 -22.96
CA THR A 319 -46.07 -18.50 -24.37
C THR A 319 -44.98 -19.20 -25.20
N GLY A 320 -43.81 -19.48 -24.61
CA GLY A 320 -42.71 -20.22 -25.22
C GLY A 320 -41.87 -19.42 -26.22
N LEU A 321 -41.93 -18.08 -26.18
CA LEU A 321 -41.15 -17.19 -27.05
C LEU A 321 -39.68 -17.09 -26.63
N ILE A 322 -39.39 -17.24 -25.34
CA ILE A 322 -38.04 -17.17 -24.76
C ILE A 322 -37.73 -18.41 -23.95
N SER A 323 -36.45 -18.75 -23.83
CA SER A 323 -35.97 -19.84 -22.97
C SER A 323 -35.86 -19.42 -21.51
N GLN A 324 -35.75 -20.40 -20.59
CA GLN A 324 -35.59 -20.12 -19.15
C GLN A 324 -34.31 -19.33 -18.84
N ALA A 325 -33.23 -19.56 -19.59
CA ALA A 325 -31.96 -18.85 -19.41
C ALA A 325 -32.08 -17.38 -19.83
N GLU A 326 -32.68 -17.13 -21.01
CA GLU A 326 -32.94 -15.77 -21.51
C GLU A 326 -33.90 -15.02 -20.57
N ARG A 327 -34.94 -15.69 -20.06
CA ARG A 327 -35.85 -15.14 -19.06
C ARG A 327 -35.10 -14.72 -17.80
N HIS A 328 -34.25 -15.59 -17.26
CA HIS A 328 -33.47 -15.30 -16.06
C HIS A 328 -32.58 -14.06 -16.24
N GLU A 329 -31.82 -14.02 -17.34
CA GLU A 329 -30.93 -12.90 -17.66
C GLU A 329 -31.69 -11.58 -17.83
N ALA A 330 -32.79 -11.61 -18.58
CA ALA A 330 -33.64 -10.44 -18.77
C ALA A 330 -34.25 -9.93 -17.46
N VAL A 331 -34.73 -10.82 -16.59
CA VAL A 331 -35.27 -10.43 -15.27
C VAL A 331 -34.19 -9.79 -14.39
N VAL A 332 -32.97 -10.36 -14.38
CA VAL A 332 -31.84 -9.82 -13.62
C VAL A 332 -31.44 -8.43 -14.14
N GLU A 333 -31.38 -8.25 -15.45
CA GLU A 333 -31.08 -6.96 -16.07
C GLU A 333 -32.11 -5.89 -15.68
N LYS A 334 -33.41 -6.21 -15.77
CA LYS A 334 -34.49 -5.28 -15.40
C LYS A 334 -34.45 -4.86 -13.94
N TRP A 335 -34.23 -5.81 -13.03
CA TRP A 335 -34.13 -5.48 -11.60
C TRP A 335 -32.84 -4.73 -11.24
N THR A 336 -31.76 -4.96 -11.99
CA THR A 336 -30.53 -4.18 -11.83
C THR A 336 -30.77 -2.73 -12.23
N ALA A 337 -31.38 -2.50 -13.39
CA ALA A 337 -31.77 -1.17 -13.85
C ALA A 337 -32.70 -0.46 -12.86
N ALA A 338 -33.71 -1.17 -12.34
CA ALA A 338 -34.61 -0.64 -11.30
C ALA A 338 -33.86 -0.20 -10.03
N THR A 339 -32.88 -1.00 -9.60
CA THR A 339 -32.07 -0.70 -8.40
C THR A 339 -31.20 0.54 -8.61
N ASP A 340 -30.68 0.74 -9.82
CA ASP A 340 -29.88 1.92 -10.16
C ASP A 340 -30.74 3.18 -10.30
N GLU A 341 -31.92 3.09 -10.92
CA GLU A 341 -32.85 4.22 -11.04
C GLU A 341 -33.40 4.68 -9.68
N VAL A 342 -33.80 3.75 -8.80
CA VAL A 342 -34.17 4.07 -7.41
C VAL A 342 -32.98 4.70 -6.66
N GLY A 343 -31.76 4.27 -6.97
CA GLY A 343 -30.53 4.84 -6.41
C GLY A 343 -30.28 6.28 -6.84
N GLN A 344 -30.61 6.64 -8.08
CA GLN A 344 -30.50 7.99 -8.60
C GLN A 344 -31.60 8.90 -8.03
N ALA A 345 -32.86 8.46 -8.06
CA ALA A 345 -33.97 9.19 -7.47
C ALA A 345 -33.77 9.48 -5.98
N MET A 346 -33.12 8.56 -5.24
CA MET A 346 -32.73 8.79 -3.85
C MET A 346 -31.69 9.90 -3.71
N GLN A 347 -30.66 9.94 -4.55
CA GLN A 347 -29.61 10.97 -4.50
C GLN A 347 -30.17 12.35 -4.81
N ASP A 348 -31.02 12.47 -5.82
CA ASP A 348 -31.61 13.74 -6.25
C ASP A 348 -32.61 14.29 -5.22
N ASN A 349 -33.21 13.41 -4.41
CA ASN A 349 -34.14 13.77 -3.34
C ASN A 349 -33.46 14.25 -2.04
N LEU A 350 -32.16 13.99 -1.86
CA LEU A 350 -31.44 14.41 -0.65
C LEU A 350 -30.95 15.85 -0.76
N HIS A 351 -31.27 16.68 0.25
CA HIS A 351 -30.71 18.02 0.36
C HIS A 351 -29.20 17.99 0.63
N HIS A 352 -28.45 18.93 0.05
CA HIS A 352 -26.98 18.99 0.20
C HIS A 352 -26.49 19.19 1.65
N LEU A 353 -27.30 19.82 2.50
CA LEU A 353 -27.02 20.03 3.93
C LEU A 353 -27.57 18.90 4.82
N ASN A 354 -28.15 17.85 4.25
CA ASN A 354 -28.54 16.67 5.02
C ASN A 354 -27.27 16.00 5.57
N PRO A 355 -27.20 15.69 6.87
CA PRO A 355 -26.04 15.02 7.49
C PRO A 355 -25.56 13.76 6.75
N ILE A 356 -26.50 12.91 6.30
CA ILE A 356 -26.20 11.66 5.58
C ILE A 356 -25.57 11.96 4.22
N TYR A 357 -26.09 12.98 3.53
CA TYR A 357 -25.51 13.43 2.28
C TYR A 357 -24.12 14.01 2.50
N MET A 358 -23.93 14.89 3.50
CA MET A 358 -22.65 15.49 3.80
C MET A 358 -21.56 14.46 4.12
N MET A 359 -21.86 13.43 4.94
CA MET A 359 -20.89 12.39 5.26
C MET A 359 -20.44 11.57 4.04
N ALA A 360 -21.37 11.25 3.13
CA ALA A 360 -21.05 10.51 1.92
C ALA A 360 -20.38 11.39 0.85
N ASN A 361 -20.85 12.62 0.65
CA ASN A 361 -20.31 13.53 -0.35
C ASN A 361 -18.90 14.06 0.03
N SER A 362 -18.69 14.35 1.31
CA SER A 362 -17.35 14.71 1.82
C SER A 362 -16.37 13.53 1.72
N GLY A 363 -16.85 12.29 1.64
CA GLY A 363 -16.03 11.09 1.71
C GLY A 363 -15.49 10.79 3.10
N ALA A 364 -16.05 11.44 4.14
CA ALA A 364 -15.70 11.19 5.54
C ALA A 364 -16.08 9.77 5.96
N ARG A 365 -17.33 9.37 5.71
CA ARG A 365 -17.83 8.02 5.99
C ARG A 365 -19.07 7.70 5.16
N GLY A 366 -19.15 6.47 4.68
CA GLY A 366 -20.28 6.00 3.89
C GLY A 366 -20.12 6.23 2.38
N SER A 367 -20.96 5.58 1.60
CA SER A 367 -21.04 5.72 0.14
C SER A 367 -22.50 5.82 -0.28
N PHE A 368 -22.78 6.42 -1.44
CA PHE A 368 -24.13 6.47 -2.00
C PHE A 368 -24.74 5.08 -2.20
N LYS A 369 -23.92 4.06 -2.46
CA LYS A 369 -24.37 2.65 -2.52
C LYS A 369 -24.90 2.15 -1.17
N GLN A 370 -24.30 2.54 -0.05
CA GLN A 370 -24.78 2.20 1.29
C GLN A 370 -26.03 3.00 1.66
N ILE A 371 -26.09 4.29 1.32
CA ILE A 371 -27.28 5.11 1.52
C ILE A 371 -28.48 4.54 0.73
N ARG A 372 -28.23 4.03 -0.48
CA ARG A 372 -29.25 3.34 -1.28
C ARG A 372 -29.86 2.14 -0.54
N GLN A 373 -29.07 1.40 0.23
CA GLN A 373 -29.61 0.29 1.03
C GLN A 373 -30.44 0.77 2.24
N LEU A 374 -30.19 1.98 2.74
CA LEU A 374 -30.93 2.58 3.85
C LEU A 374 -32.27 3.17 3.39
N ALA A 375 -32.29 3.95 2.30
CA ALA A 375 -33.44 4.73 1.85
C ALA A 375 -34.06 4.27 0.51
N GLY A 376 -33.30 3.61 -0.35
CA GLY A 376 -33.75 3.16 -1.67
C GLY A 376 -34.34 1.76 -1.60
N MET A 377 -33.63 0.79 -2.15
CA MET A 377 -33.90 -0.66 -2.05
C MET A 377 -32.57 -1.41 -1.94
N ARG A 378 -32.59 -2.63 -1.39
CA ARG A 378 -31.37 -3.45 -1.34
C ARG A 378 -31.02 -4.11 -2.67
N GLY A 379 -32.02 -4.41 -3.50
CA GLY A 379 -31.82 -4.98 -4.82
C GLY A 379 -31.62 -6.50 -4.81
N LEU A 380 -30.95 -7.00 -5.83
CA LEU A 380 -30.67 -8.42 -6.04
C LEU A 380 -29.60 -8.94 -5.07
N MET A 381 -29.68 -10.24 -4.75
CA MET A 381 -28.73 -10.94 -3.88
C MET A 381 -28.25 -12.21 -4.56
N ALA A 382 -26.99 -12.56 -4.35
CA ALA A 382 -26.42 -13.81 -4.83
C ALA A 382 -26.60 -14.94 -3.81
N ASN A 383 -26.87 -16.15 -4.31
CA ASN A 383 -26.84 -17.37 -3.51
C ASN A 383 -25.38 -17.79 -3.23
N PRO A 384 -25.13 -18.80 -2.37
CA PRO A 384 -23.77 -19.25 -2.07
C PRO A 384 -22.98 -19.74 -3.30
N LYS A 385 -23.67 -20.26 -4.32
CA LYS A 385 -23.07 -20.69 -5.60
C LYS A 385 -22.68 -19.51 -6.51
N GLY A 386 -23.12 -18.30 -6.21
CA GLY A 386 -22.88 -17.10 -7.01
C GLY A 386 -23.96 -16.81 -8.05
N GLU A 387 -25.04 -17.60 -8.09
CA GLU A 387 -26.19 -17.32 -8.96
C GLU A 387 -27.07 -16.25 -8.31
N ILE A 388 -27.61 -15.35 -9.14
CA ILE A 388 -28.44 -14.26 -8.65
C ILE A 388 -29.85 -14.77 -8.39
N ILE A 389 -30.39 -14.42 -7.23
CA ILE A 389 -31.76 -14.75 -6.86
C ILE A 389 -32.69 -13.77 -7.60
N GLU A 390 -33.53 -14.30 -8.48
CA GLU A 390 -34.45 -13.53 -9.34
C GLU A 390 -35.40 -12.60 -8.56
N ARG A 391 -35.68 -12.93 -7.30
CA ARG A 391 -36.55 -12.13 -6.43
C ARG A 391 -35.70 -11.10 -5.66
N PRO A 392 -35.79 -9.80 -6.00
CA PRO A 392 -35.04 -8.76 -5.31
C PRO A 392 -35.64 -8.46 -3.93
N ILE A 393 -34.84 -7.80 -3.09
CA ILE A 393 -35.30 -7.17 -1.86
C ILE A 393 -35.74 -5.74 -2.20
N LYS A 394 -37.06 -5.52 -2.26
CA LYS A 394 -37.67 -4.23 -2.59
C LYS A 394 -37.66 -3.27 -1.40
N ALA A 395 -37.71 -3.83 -0.18
CA ALA A 395 -37.63 -3.07 1.05
C ALA A 395 -36.22 -2.47 1.27
N ASN A 396 -36.17 -1.42 2.07
CA ASN A 396 -34.93 -0.86 2.62
C ASN A 396 -34.87 -1.03 4.15
N PHE A 397 -33.74 -0.68 4.77
CA PHE A 397 -33.59 -0.82 6.23
C PHE A 397 -34.51 0.13 7.02
N MET A 398 -34.91 1.24 6.42
CA MET A 398 -35.79 2.23 7.05
C MET A 398 -37.26 1.75 7.13
N GLU A 399 -37.72 1.03 6.11
CA GLU A 399 -39.03 0.39 6.04
C GLU A 399 -39.07 -0.93 6.84
N GLY A 400 -37.93 -1.60 6.95
CA GLY A 400 -37.80 -2.92 7.56
C GLY A 400 -37.95 -4.04 6.52
N LEU A 401 -37.25 -5.16 6.75
CA LEU A 401 -37.27 -6.31 5.84
C LEU A 401 -38.28 -7.36 6.32
N THR A 402 -38.95 -8.01 5.38
CA THR A 402 -39.74 -9.22 5.68
C THR A 402 -38.83 -10.39 6.05
N VAL A 403 -39.38 -11.43 6.71
CA VAL A 403 -38.62 -12.63 7.11
C VAL A 403 -37.91 -13.28 5.92
N LEU A 404 -38.58 -13.34 4.77
CA LEU A 404 -38.01 -13.95 3.56
C LEU A 404 -36.88 -13.10 2.97
N GLU A 405 -37.07 -11.78 2.87
CA GLU A 405 -36.02 -10.87 2.39
C GLU A 405 -34.81 -10.87 3.32
N TYR A 406 -35.04 -10.90 4.63
CA TYR A 406 -33.96 -10.99 5.61
C TYR A 406 -33.21 -12.33 5.47
N PHE A 407 -33.93 -13.44 5.32
CA PHE A 407 -33.32 -14.76 5.08
C PHE A 407 -32.47 -14.78 3.80
N ILE A 408 -32.98 -14.22 2.70
CA ILE A 408 -32.23 -14.10 1.44
C ILE A 408 -30.93 -13.31 1.66
N SER A 409 -30.98 -12.18 2.40
CA SER A 409 -29.81 -11.39 2.74
C SER A 409 -28.76 -12.15 3.56
N THR A 410 -29.11 -13.22 4.29
CA THR A 410 -28.14 -13.93 5.13
C THR A 410 -27.09 -14.69 4.32
N HIS A 411 -27.41 -15.14 3.10
CA HIS A 411 -26.48 -15.89 2.25
C HIS A 411 -25.24 -15.06 1.89
N GLY A 412 -25.46 -13.85 1.38
CA GLY A 412 -24.37 -12.93 1.04
C GLY A 412 -23.56 -12.50 2.25
N ALA A 413 -24.22 -12.18 3.37
CA ALA A 413 -23.54 -11.77 4.60
C ALA A 413 -22.66 -12.88 5.19
N ARG A 414 -23.19 -14.12 5.28
CA ARG A 414 -22.44 -15.27 5.81
C ARG A 414 -21.28 -15.64 4.91
N LYS A 415 -21.50 -15.70 3.59
CA LYS A 415 -20.43 -15.98 2.62
C LYS A 415 -19.32 -14.93 2.73
N GLY A 416 -19.70 -13.66 2.85
CA GLY A 416 -18.76 -12.59 3.12
C GLY A 416 -17.92 -12.88 4.37
N LEU A 417 -18.54 -13.01 5.54
CA LEU A 417 -17.78 -13.24 6.79
C LEU A 417 -16.85 -14.46 6.70
N ALA A 418 -17.30 -15.55 6.08
CA ALA A 418 -16.49 -16.75 5.86
C ALA A 418 -15.30 -16.49 4.91
N ASP A 419 -15.53 -15.80 3.79
CA ASP A 419 -14.47 -15.46 2.84
C ASP A 419 -13.45 -14.50 3.46
N THR A 420 -13.84 -13.55 4.31
CA THR A 420 -12.88 -12.67 5.03
C THR A 420 -11.98 -13.52 5.90
N ALA A 421 -12.56 -14.41 6.70
CA ALA A 421 -11.82 -15.22 7.66
C ALA A 421 -10.83 -16.18 6.96
N LEU A 422 -11.26 -16.82 5.86
CA LEU A 422 -10.43 -17.78 5.14
C LEU A 422 -9.34 -17.10 4.29
N ARG A 423 -9.70 -16.07 3.51
CA ARG A 423 -8.79 -15.49 2.51
C ARG A 423 -7.74 -14.56 3.10
N THR A 424 -7.91 -14.11 4.34
CA THR A 424 -6.87 -13.34 5.05
C THR A 424 -5.57 -14.14 5.15
N ALA A 425 -5.65 -15.47 5.33
CA ALA A 425 -4.49 -16.34 5.35
C ALA A 425 -3.75 -16.40 4.00
N ASP A 426 -4.49 -16.39 2.88
CA ASP A 426 -3.92 -16.48 1.53
C ASP A 426 -3.09 -15.23 1.18
N SER A 427 -3.56 -14.04 1.59
CA SER A 427 -2.81 -12.80 1.37
C SER A 427 -1.52 -12.74 2.21
N GLY A 428 -1.58 -13.17 3.48
CA GLY A 428 -0.40 -13.29 4.32
C GLY A 428 0.62 -14.28 3.72
N TYR A 429 0.12 -15.38 3.17
CA TYR A 429 0.95 -16.38 2.51
C TYR A 429 1.61 -15.88 1.21
N LEU A 430 0.89 -15.13 0.38
CA LEU A 430 1.48 -14.46 -0.79
C LEU A 430 2.59 -13.49 -0.36
N THR A 431 2.32 -12.64 0.64
CA THR A 431 3.29 -11.68 1.17
C THR A 431 4.58 -12.38 1.63
N ARG A 432 4.44 -13.50 2.35
CA ARG A 432 5.58 -14.32 2.75
C ARG A 432 6.39 -14.82 1.55
N ARG A 433 5.73 -15.37 0.51
CA ARG A 433 6.42 -15.87 -0.70
C ARG A 433 7.16 -14.75 -1.44
N LEU A 434 6.56 -13.55 -1.51
CA LEU A 434 7.20 -12.38 -2.12
C LEU A 434 8.44 -11.94 -1.31
N VAL A 435 8.36 -11.97 0.03
CA VAL A 435 9.52 -11.68 0.89
C VAL A 435 10.61 -12.72 0.68
N ASP A 436 10.27 -14.01 0.63
CA ASP A 436 11.23 -15.10 0.42
C ASP A 436 12.00 -14.96 -0.91
N VAL A 437 11.36 -14.44 -1.96
CA VAL A 437 12.03 -14.23 -3.26
C VAL A 437 12.83 -12.92 -3.32
N ALA A 438 12.42 -11.89 -2.59
CA ALA A 438 12.93 -10.52 -2.74
C ALA A 438 13.83 -10.05 -1.59
N GLN A 439 13.95 -10.79 -0.49
CA GLN A 439 14.69 -10.37 0.72
C GLN A 439 16.15 -9.95 0.46
N ASP A 440 16.83 -10.55 -0.52
CA ASP A 440 18.24 -10.28 -0.79
C ASP A 440 18.44 -9.09 -1.74
N VAL A 441 17.36 -8.42 -2.14
CA VAL A 441 17.38 -7.26 -3.04
C VAL A 441 17.55 -5.98 -2.24
N ILE A 442 18.80 -5.52 -2.18
CA ILE A 442 19.25 -4.31 -1.48
C ILE A 442 19.94 -3.38 -2.47
N ILE A 443 19.88 -2.06 -2.24
CA ILE A 443 20.68 -1.11 -3.01
C ILE A 443 22.15 -1.21 -2.58
N ARG A 444 23.04 -1.63 -3.48
CA ARG A 444 24.47 -1.87 -3.17
C ARG A 444 25.43 -0.85 -3.77
N GLU A 445 25.05 -0.23 -4.88
CA GLU A 445 25.90 0.70 -5.64
C GLU A 445 25.09 1.88 -6.20
N VAL A 446 25.77 2.96 -6.59
CA VAL A 446 25.12 4.16 -7.13
C VAL A 446 24.64 3.93 -8.56
N ASP A 447 25.51 3.37 -9.41
CA ASP A 447 25.23 3.15 -10.82
C ASP A 447 25.90 1.86 -11.31
N CYS A 448 25.14 0.98 -11.93
CA CYS A 448 25.64 -0.24 -12.58
C CYS A 448 26.22 0.01 -13.99
N GLY A 449 26.11 1.23 -14.53
CA GLY A 449 26.64 1.63 -15.83
C GLY A 449 25.86 1.10 -17.04
N VAL A 450 24.70 0.46 -16.83
CA VAL A 450 23.86 -0.03 -17.91
C VAL A 450 23.27 1.14 -18.71
N LYS A 451 23.35 1.05 -20.04
CA LYS A 451 22.75 2.04 -20.96
C LYS A 451 21.34 1.65 -21.43
N ASP A 452 20.99 0.40 -21.22
CA ASP A 452 19.68 -0.15 -21.56
C ASP A 452 18.62 0.28 -20.53
N GLY A 453 17.38 0.36 -20.97
CA GLY A 453 16.26 0.87 -20.21
C GLY A 453 14.94 0.26 -20.68
N ILE A 454 13.83 0.77 -20.16
CA ILE A 454 12.49 0.42 -20.64
C ILE A 454 11.82 1.65 -21.23
N GLU A 455 10.97 1.41 -22.21
CA GLU A 455 10.12 2.44 -22.80
C GLU A 455 8.78 2.45 -22.05
N LEU A 456 8.42 3.60 -21.49
CA LEU A 456 7.13 3.81 -20.84
C LEU A 456 6.33 4.90 -21.59
N PRO A 457 5.02 4.73 -21.78
CA PRO A 457 4.21 5.74 -22.44
C PRO A 457 4.05 6.98 -21.56
N LEU A 458 4.06 8.17 -22.17
CA LEU A 458 3.85 9.45 -21.47
C LEU A 458 2.43 9.58 -20.90
N HIS A 459 1.45 8.98 -21.59
CA HIS A 459 0.05 8.95 -21.18
C HIS A 459 -0.38 7.51 -20.89
N LYS A 460 -1.29 7.35 -19.93
CA LYS A 460 -2.03 6.10 -19.69
C LYS A 460 -2.99 5.86 -20.85
N ASP A 461 -3.49 4.62 -21.00
CA ASP A 461 -4.48 4.26 -22.02
C ASP A 461 -5.79 5.11 -21.90
N SER A 462 -6.07 5.66 -20.71
CA SER A 462 -7.17 6.58 -20.43
C SER A 462 -6.97 8.00 -20.97
N GLY A 463 -5.76 8.37 -21.40
CA GLY A 463 -5.39 9.71 -21.82
C GLY A 463 -4.85 10.61 -20.70
N GLU A 464 -4.80 10.12 -19.46
CA GLU A 464 -4.19 10.84 -18.33
C GLU A 464 -2.66 10.75 -18.32
N PRO A 465 -1.94 11.70 -17.71
CA PRO A 465 -0.50 11.60 -17.50
C PRO A 465 -0.05 10.32 -16.79
N ASN A 466 1.08 9.75 -17.23
CA ASN A 466 1.66 8.59 -16.58
C ASN A 466 2.55 8.98 -15.39
N GLU A 467 1.96 9.06 -14.20
CA GLU A 467 2.65 9.36 -12.94
C GLU A 467 3.73 8.34 -12.56
N GLN A 468 3.78 7.16 -13.19
CA GLN A 468 4.82 6.14 -12.94
C GLN A 468 6.20 6.55 -13.46
N LEU A 469 6.27 7.61 -14.27
CA LEU A 469 7.52 8.25 -14.69
C LEU A 469 8.17 9.06 -13.55
N LEU A 470 7.37 9.54 -12.57
CA LEU A 470 7.88 10.36 -11.49
C LEU A 470 8.89 9.60 -10.63
N GLY A 471 10.04 10.24 -10.40
CA GLY A 471 11.13 9.67 -9.62
C GLY A 471 11.92 8.57 -10.32
N ARG A 472 11.73 8.37 -11.64
CA ARG A 472 12.61 7.51 -12.46
C ARG A 472 13.73 8.34 -13.08
N ILE A 473 14.84 7.67 -13.41
CA ILE A 473 16.00 8.31 -14.05
C ILE A 473 15.92 8.14 -15.57
N ALA A 474 16.11 9.22 -16.31
CA ALA A 474 16.15 9.21 -17.77
C ALA A 474 17.36 8.41 -18.30
N ALA A 475 17.13 7.46 -19.19
CA ALA A 475 18.20 6.64 -19.79
C ALA A 475 18.94 7.39 -20.92
N GLU A 476 18.25 8.32 -21.56
CA GLU A 476 18.76 9.19 -22.63
C GLU A 476 18.29 10.65 -22.44
N ASP A 477 18.82 11.56 -23.26
CA ASP A 477 18.39 12.96 -23.25
C ASP A 477 16.96 13.05 -23.83
N ILE A 478 16.00 13.48 -23.03
CA ILE A 478 14.61 13.62 -23.47
C ILE A 478 14.45 15.02 -24.07
N THR A 479 14.22 15.05 -25.38
CA THR A 479 14.12 16.29 -26.16
C THR A 479 12.78 16.43 -26.84
N THR A 480 12.31 17.66 -26.96
CA THR A 480 11.10 18.00 -27.72
C THR A 480 11.35 17.95 -29.23
N LYS A 481 10.28 17.97 -30.04
CA LYS A 481 10.36 18.11 -31.51
C LYS A 481 11.15 19.36 -31.96
N ARG A 482 11.32 20.36 -31.10
CA ARG A 482 12.12 21.59 -31.34
C ARG A 482 13.55 21.51 -30.79
N SER A 483 14.03 20.33 -30.42
CA SER A 483 15.37 20.09 -29.84
C SER A 483 15.64 20.84 -28.52
N ARG A 484 14.61 21.33 -27.82
CA ARG A 484 14.75 21.77 -26.42
C ARG A 484 14.89 20.52 -25.55
N LYS A 485 16.01 20.41 -24.84
CA LYS A 485 16.23 19.38 -23.80
C LYS A 485 15.37 19.73 -22.60
N ILE A 486 14.50 18.82 -22.19
CA ILE A 486 13.69 18.97 -20.96
C ILE A 486 14.40 18.25 -19.83
N VAL A 487 14.66 16.96 -20.01
CA VAL A 487 15.36 16.12 -19.03
C VAL A 487 16.68 15.64 -19.62
N VAL A 488 17.76 15.80 -18.86
CA VAL A 488 19.10 15.34 -19.25
C VAL A 488 19.25 13.88 -18.88
N LYS A 489 20.01 13.11 -19.68
CA LYS A 489 20.39 11.74 -19.34
C LYS A 489 20.97 11.66 -17.93
N GLY A 490 20.44 10.73 -17.13
CA GLY A 490 20.87 10.53 -15.74
C GLY A 490 20.22 11.46 -14.73
N ALA A 491 19.39 12.42 -15.17
CA ALA A 491 18.54 13.20 -14.29
C ALA A 491 17.26 12.43 -13.93
N GLU A 492 16.72 12.74 -12.77
CA GLU A 492 15.47 12.20 -12.27
C GLU A 492 14.30 13.03 -12.78
N ILE A 493 13.24 12.36 -13.27
CA ILE A 493 12.03 13.02 -13.77
C ILE A 493 11.18 13.48 -12.59
N ASP A 494 11.09 14.80 -12.42
CA ASP A 494 10.23 15.42 -11.40
C ASP A 494 8.89 15.90 -11.95
N ARG A 495 8.00 16.42 -11.09
CA ARG A 495 6.66 16.88 -11.50
C ARG A 495 6.71 18.00 -12.54
N ASP A 496 7.58 18.98 -12.35
CA ASP A 496 7.70 20.12 -13.27
C ASP A 496 8.20 19.65 -14.64
N GLU A 497 9.18 18.75 -14.66
CA GLU A 497 9.70 18.16 -15.89
C GLU A 497 8.64 17.31 -16.60
N LEU A 498 7.85 16.54 -15.85
CA LEU A 498 6.74 15.78 -16.41
C LEU A 498 5.67 16.70 -17.01
N ALA A 499 5.32 17.80 -16.33
CA ALA A 499 4.39 18.81 -16.85
C ALA A 499 4.93 19.44 -18.15
N ASP A 500 6.20 19.85 -18.17
CA ASP A 500 6.88 20.37 -19.36
C ASP A 500 6.89 19.34 -20.52
N LEU A 501 7.09 18.06 -20.21
CA LEU A 501 7.02 16.97 -21.21
C LEU A 501 5.62 16.84 -21.80
N ILE A 502 4.58 16.98 -20.98
CA ILE A 502 3.18 16.88 -21.41
C ILE A 502 2.79 18.09 -22.27
N GLU A 503 3.11 19.31 -21.82
CA GLU A 503 2.80 20.53 -22.57
C GLU A 503 3.52 20.60 -23.92
N SER A 504 4.75 20.08 -23.98
CA SER A 504 5.56 20.09 -25.20
C SER A 504 5.26 18.94 -26.15
N ALA A 505 4.62 17.86 -25.67
CA ALA A 505 4.19 16.74 -26.48
C ALA A 505 2.88 17.07 -27.22
N ASP A 506 3.00 17.72 -28.38
CA ASP A 506 1.88 17.93 -29.30
C ASP A 506 1.16 16.60 -29.62
N GLN A 507 0.02 16.37 -28.97
CA GLN A 507 -1.09 15.42 -29.23
C GLN A 507 -0.78 13.95 -29.56
N LEU A 508 0.47 13.50 -29.57
CA LEU A 508 0.81 12.09 -29.79
C LEU A 508 0.67 11.34 -28.46
N ARG A 509 -0.50 10.70 -28.30
CA ARG A 509 -0.79 9.67 -27.29
C ARG A 509 0.23 8.53 -27.23
N THR A 510 1.14 8.44 -28.22
CA THR A 510 2.13 7.38 -28.42
C THR A 510 3.57 7.78 -28.10
N THR A 511 3.81 8.95 -27.50
CA THR A 511 5.19 9.32 -27.11
C THR A 511 5.68 8.41 -25.99
N GLN A 512 6.75 7.66 -26.24
CA GLN A 512 7.40 6.79 -25.27
C GLN A 512 8.66 7.46 -24.73
N ILE A 513 8.87 7.32 -23.43
CA ILE A 513 10.01 7.87 -22.70
C ILE A 513 10.92 6.71 -22.30
N HIS A 514 12.21 6.80 -22.64
CA HIS A 514 13.20 5.79 -22.28
C HIS A 514 13.77 6.07 -20.88
N VAL A 515 13.46 5.20 -19.92
CA VAL A 515 13.86 5.34 -18.52
C VAL A 515 14.65 4.14 -18.04
N ARG A 516 15.50 4.37 -17.04
CA ARG A 516 16.16 3.28 -16.32
C ARG A 516 15.12 2.51 -15.48
N SER A 517 15.29 1.19 -15.41
CA SER A 517 14.44 0.30 -14.63
C SER A 517 15.28 -0.77 -13.95
N VAL A 518 14.76 -1.27 -12.84
CA VAL A 518 15.33 -2.41 -12.10
C VAL A 518 15.39 -3.67 -12.96
N LEU A 519 14.50 -3.84 -13.95
CA LEU A 519 14.48 -4.98 -14.87
C LEU A 519 15.79 -5.13 -15.64
N LYS A 520 16.41 -4.01 -16.02
CA LYS A 520 17.67 -3.95 -16.80
C LYS A 520 18.92 -3.73 -15.95
N CYS A 521 18.78 -3.71 -14.63
CA CYS A 521 19.91 -3.43 -13.74
C CYS A 521 20.97 -4.55 -13.79
N ALA A 522 22.20 -4.18 -14.18
CA ALA A 522 23.34 -5.07 -14.31
C ALA A 522 24.18 -5.25 -13.02
N ALA A 523 23.69 -4.73 -11.88
CA ALA A 523 24.36 -4.90 -10.59
C ALA A 523 24.53 -6.41 -10.26
N ALA A 524 25.74 -6.80 -9.86
CA ALA A 524 26.08 -8.19 -9.54
C ALA A 524 25.31 -8.70 -8.31
N THR A 525 25.15 -7.86 -7.29
CA THR A 525 24.34 -8.17 -6.11
C THR A 525 23.35 -7.05 -5.84
N GLY A 526 22.09 -7.41 -5.58
CA GLY A 526 21.02 -6.44 -5.36
C GLY A 526 20.69 -5.61 -6.60
N ILE A 527 20.59 -4.30 -6.42
CA ILE A 527 20.35 -3.31 -7.48
C ILE A 527 21.16 -2.03 -7.25
N CYS A 528 21.28 -1.18 -8.28
CA CYS A 528 21.86 0.15 -8.15
C CYS A 528 20.80 1.23 -7.88
N GLN A 529 21.21 2.31 -7.23
CA GLN A 529 20.38 3.49 -6.96
C GLN A 529 19.80 4.07 -8.25
N SER A 530 20.61 4.15 -9.31
CA SER A 530 20.20 4.80 -10.56
C SER A 530 19.10 4.04 -11.34
N CYS A 531 19.05 2.70 -11.23
CA CYS A 531 17.99 1.89 -11.83
C CYS A 531 16.70 1.87 -10.99
N TYR A 532 16.79 2.17 -9.69
CA TYR A 532 15.64 2.21 -8.78
C TYR A 532 14.97 3.60 -8.72
N GLY A 533 15.80 4.66 -8.72
CA GLY A 533 15.38 6.05 -8.63
C GLY A 533 14.96 6.47 -7.22
N ARG A 534 13.87 7.24 -7.12
CA ARG A 534 13.31 7.79 -5.88
C ARG A 534 12.76 6.71 -4.95
N ALA A 535 13.10 6.79 -3.66
CA ALA A 535 12.45 6.02 -2.61
C ALA A 535 11.08 6.63 -2.29
N LEU A 536 10.02 5.87 -2.53
CA LEU A 536 8.63 6.36 -2.40
C LEU A 536 8.26 6.74 -0.96
N ALA A 537 8.88 6.08 0.03
CA ALA A 537 8.60 6.33 1.45
C ALA A 537 9.15 7.68 1.96
N THR A 538 10.17 8.25 1.29
CA THR A 538 10.84 9.49 1.74
C THR A 538 10.70 10.63 0.73
N GLY A 539 10.42 10.32 -0.53
CA GLY A 539 10.43 11.30 -1.62
C GLY A 539 11.83 11.65 -2.13
N ASN A 540 12.88 11.11 -1.53
CA ASN A 540 14.28 11.35 -1.90
C ASN A 540 14.87 10.20 -2.74
N PRO A 541 16.01 10.40 -3.42
CA PRO A 541 16.75 9.31 -4.06
C PRO A 541 17.05 8.19 -3.06
N ALA A 542 16.83 6.94 -3.47
CA ALA A 542 17.00 5.79 -2.58
C ALA A 542 18.46 5.62 -2.13
N GLN A 543 18.69 5.19 -0.90
CA GLN A 543 20.03 5.20 -0.30
C GLN A 543 20.71 3.82 -0.39
N ILE A 544 22.05 3.83 -0.32
CA ILE A 544 22.82 2.58 -0.29
C ILE A 544 22.51 1.86 1.03
N GLY A 545 22.03 0.62 0.93
CA GLY A 545 21.57 -0.17 2.06
C GLY A 545 20.06 -0.29 2.18
N ASP A 546 19.27 0.43 1.40
CA ASP A 546 17.81 0.29 1.42
C ASP A 546 17.40 -1.13 0.99
N ALA A 547 16.65 -1.80 1.86
CA ALA A 547 16.11 -3.15 1.63
C ALA A 547 14.83 -3.09 0.77
N VAL A 548 14.97 -2.59 -0.46
CA VAL A 548 13.84 -2.33 -1.37
C VAL A 548 13.05 -3.58 -1.76
N GLY A 549 13.66 -4.77 -1.71
CA GLY A 549 12.95 -6.03 -1.96
C GLY A 549 11.89 -6.34 -0.91
N ILE A 550 12.19 -6.08 0.37
CA ILE A 550 11.22 -6.24 1.47
C ILE A 550 10.09 -5.22 1.32
N VAL A 551 10.43 -3.97 0.99
CA VAL A 551 9.44 -2.91 0.77
C VAL A 551 8.52 -3.26 -0.41
N ALA A 552 9.06 -3.77 -1.50
CA ALA A 552 8.28 -4.21 -2.66
C ALA A 552 7.34 -5.37 -2.32
N ALA A 553 7.85 -6.40 -1.63
CA ALA A 553 7.04 -7.54 -1.22
C ALA A 553 5.88 -7.14 -0.30
N GLN A 554 6.13 -6.25 0.68
CA GLN A 554 5.08 -5.73 1.56
C GLN A 554 4.08 -4.85 0.81
N SER A 555 4.55 -4.00 -0.12
CA SER A 555 3.70 -3.08 -0.88
C SER A 555 2.75 -3.81 -1.85
N ILE A 556 3.15 -4.99 -2.34
CA ILE A 556 2.31 -5.88 -3.15
C ILE A 556 1.40 -6.72 -2.24
N GLY A 557 1.95 -7.19 -1.11
CA GLY A 557 1.29 -8.11 -0.20
C GLY A 557 0.17 -7.50 0.63
N GLU A 558 0.36 -6.31 1.21
CA GLU A 558 -0.61 -5.66 2.11
C GLU A 558 -1.96 -5.42 1.43
N PRO A 559 -2.03 -4.84 0.22
CA PRO A 559 -3.30 -4.68 -0.46
C PRO A 559 -3.88 -6.01 -0.95
N GLY A 560 -3.11 -7.10 -0.95
CA GLY A 560 -3.60 -8.45 -1.23
C GLY A 560 -4.78 -8.84 -0.32
N THR A 561 -4.80 -8.36 0.92
CA THR A 561 -5.94 -8.54 1.83
C THR A 561 -7.18 -7.83 1.26
N GLN A 562 -7.00 -6.61 0.76
CA GLN A 562 -8.07 -5.83 0.12
C GLN A 562 -8.54 -6.48 -1.19
N LEU A 563 -7.65 -7.07 -1.99
CA LEU A 563 -8.04 -7.84 -3.19
C LEU A 563 -8.92 -9.04 -2.86
N THR A 564 -8.71 -9.66 -1.69
CA THR A 564 -9.55 -10.76 -1.20
C THR A 564 -10.86 -10.28 -0.56
N MET A 565 -10.87 -9.08 0.03
CA MET A 565 -12.00 -8.49 0.76
C MET A 565 -12.88 -7.56 -0.07
N ARG A 566 -12.44 -7.00 -1.20
CA ARG A 566 -13.29 -6.17 -2.08
C ARG A 566 -14.16 -7.00 -3.03
N THR A 567 -13.92 -8.31 -3.11
CA THR A 567 -14.85 -9.27 -3.76
C THR A 567 -16.26 -9.25 -3.14
N PHE A 568 -16.43 -8.58 -1.98
CA PHE A 568 -17.68 -8.41 -1.25
C PHE A 568 -18.63 -7.39 -1.89
N HIS A 569 -18.08 -6.34 -2.48
CA HIS A 569 -18.89 -5.25 -3.05
C HIS A 569 -19.30 -5.53 -4.50
N THR A 570 -18.49 -6.32 -5.21
CA THR A 570 -18.75 -6.77 -6.58
C THR A 570 -19.41 -8.15 -6.63
N GLY A 571 -19.14 -9.04 -5.66
CA GLY A 571 -19.70 -10.40 -5.61
C GLY A 571 -21.22 -10.49 -5.35
N GLY A 572 -21.92 -9.36 -5.28
CA GLY A 572 -23.38 -9.27 -5.24
C GLY A 572 -24.03 -8.67 -6.50
N VAL A 573 -23.23 -8.19 -7.47
CA VAL A 573 -23.73 -7.54 -8.70
C VAL A 573 -23.21 -8.33 -9.90
N ALA A 574 -24.12 -8.69 -10.82
CA ALA A 574 -23.81 -9.51 -12.00
C ALA A 574 -22.73 -8.87 -12.89
N GLY A 575 -21.88 -9.70 -13.53
CA GLY A 575 -21.27 -9.34 -14.82
C GLY A 575 -19.75 -9.40 -14.94
N ALA A 576 -18.98 -9.53 -13.85
CA ALA A 576 -17.51 -9.64 -13.93
C ALA A 576 -17.03 -11.02 -13.48
N ASP A 577 -16.39 -11.74 -14.40
CA ASP A 577 -15.85 -13.08 -14.17
C ASP A 577 -14.89 -13.08 -12.96
N ILE A 578 -15.03 -14.09 -12.08
CA ILE A 578 -14.48 -14.11 -10.71
C ILE A 578 -12.94 -14.29 -10.70
N THR A 579 -12.31 -14.34 -11.88
CA THR A 579 -10.86 -14.51 -12.04
C THR A 579 -10.05 -13.25 -11.77
N HIS A 580 -10.64 -12.06 -11.60
CA HIS A 580 -9.91 -10.78 -11.49
C HIS A 580 -9.33 -10.41 -10.10
N GLY A 581 -9.19 -11.36 -9.17
CA GLY A 581 -8.73 -11.09 -7.80
C GLY A 581 -7.31 -11.57 -7.47
N LEU A 582 -7.05 -11.81 -6.18
CA LEU A 582 -5.80 -12.40 -5.69
C LEU A 582 -5.37 -13.70 -6.43
N PRO A 583 -6.27 -14.64 -6.79
CA PRO A 583 -5.87 -15.85 -7.50
C PRO A 583 -5.15 -15.59 -8.83
N ARG A 584 -5.52 -14.52 -9.55
CA ARG A 584 -4.85 -14.15 -10.80
C ARG A 584 -3.46 -13.57 -10.54
N VAL A 585 -3.30 -12.76 -9.50
CA VAL A 585 -1.98 -12.27 -9.08
C VAL A 585 -1.06 -13.45 -8.71
N VAL A 586 -1.58 -14.44 -7.98
CA VAL A 586 -0.84 -15.67 -7.65
C VAL A 586 -0.52 -16.48 -8.91
N GLU A 587 -1.46 -16.61 -9.86
CA GLU A 587 -1.23 -17.30 -11.13
C GLU A 587 -0.08 -16.66 -11.93
N LEU A 588 -0.06 -15.33 -12.00
CA LEU A 588 0.97 -14.54 -12.69
C LEU A 588 2.34 -14.68 -12.01
N PHE A 589 2.44 -14.48 -10.70
CA PHE A 589 3.71 -14.60 -9.97
C PHE A 589 4.23 -16.03 -9.86
N GLU A 590 3.38 -17.03 -9.94
CA GLU A 590 3.81 -18.44 -10.04
C GLU A 590 4.10 -18.88 -11.48
N ALA A 591 3.96 -17.98 -12.46
CA ALA A 591 4.13 -18.25 -13.89
C ALA A 591 3.33 -19.50 -14.33
N ARG A 592 2.11 -19.67 -13.80
CA ARG A 592 1.25 -20.83 -14.10
C ARG A 592 0.60 -20.68 -15.47
N LYS A 593 0.28 -21.81 -16.08
CA LYS A 593 -0.49 -21.82 -17.33
C LYS A 593 -1.93 -21.36 -17.06
N PRO A 594 -2.41 -20.29 -17.70
CA PRO A 594 -3.75 -19.77 -17.45
C PRO A 594 -4.83 -20.73 -17.94
N LYS A 595 -6.00 -20.71 -17.29
CA LYS A 595 -7.15 -21.53 -17.70
C LYS A 595 -7.73 -21.10 -19.05
N GLY A 596 -7.89 -19.80 -19.26
CA GLY A 596 -8.31 -19.19 -20.53
C GLY A 596 -7.11 -18.83 -21.39
N LEU A 597 -6.35 -19.83 -21.85
CA LEU A 597 -5.12 -19.62 -22.63
C LEU A 597 -5.44 -18.99 -23.99
N ALA A 598 -4.91 -17.79 -24.21
CA ALA A 598 -4.85 -17.21 -25.54
C ALA A 598 -3.68 -17.80 -26.34
N LYS A 599 -3.94 -18.11 -27.61
CA LYS A 599 -2.94 -18.57 -28.56
C LYS A 599 -2.24 -17.37 -29.20
N ILE A 600 -0.93 -17.51 -29.36
CA ILE A 600 -0.09 -16.54 -30.05
C ILE A 600 0.43 -17.16 -31.36
N ALA A 601 0.58 -16.32 -32.38
CA ALA A 601 1.22 -16.72 -33.63
C ALA A 601 2.68 -17.09 -33.35
N GLU A 602 3.14 -18.25 -33.81
CA GLU A 602 4.55 -18.64 -33.69
C GLU A 602 5.41 -18.07 -34.82
N GLN A 603 4.80 -17.69 -35.94
CA GLN A 603 5.47 -17.23 -37.17
C GLN A 603 4.84 -15.92 -37.69
N ASP A 604 5.65 -15.15 -38.40
CA ASP A 604 5.21 -14.00 -39.17
C ASP A 604 4.42 -14.46 -40.40
N GLY A 605 3.39 -13.71 -40.80
CA GLY A 605 2.64 -14.05 -42.00
C GLY A 605 1.34 -13.28 -42.20
N ILE A 606 0.53 -13.71 -43.17
CA ILE A 606 -0.80 -13.17 -43.44
C ILE A 606 -1.85 -14.13 -42.87
N ALA A 607 -2.76 -13.62 -42.04
CA ALA A 607 -3.85 -14.43 -41.50
C ALA A 607 -5.01 -14.60 -42.48
N GLY A 608 -5.30 -15.84 -42.84
CA GLY A 608 -6.59 -16.31 -43.36
C GLY A 608 -7.48 -16.82 -42.22
N ILE A 609 -8.79 -16.61 -42.35
CA ILE A 609 -9.79 -17.14 -41.41
C ILE A 609 -10.71 -18.09 -42.19
N GLU A 610 -10.77 -19.35 -41.76
CA GLU A 610 -11.67 -20.39 -42.26
C GLU A 610 -12.74 -20.67 -41.20
N GLU A 611 -14.00 -20.35 -41.49
CA GLU A 611 -15.13 -20.68 -40.61
C GLU A 611 -15.82 -21.97 -41.08
N THR A 612 -15.97 -22.93 -40.17
CA THR A 612 -16.79 -24.14 -40.35
C THR A 612 -17.93 -24.16 -39.33
N GLU A 613 -18.96 -24.99 -39.55
CA GLU A 613 -20.12 -25.08 -38.65
C GLU A 613 -19.76 -25.33 -37.17
N LYS A 614 -18.61 -25.95 -36.91
CA LYS A 614 -18.15 -26.33 -35.57
C LYS A 614 -16.95 -25.53 -35.05
N ALA A 615 -16.14 -24.92 -35.91
CA ALA A 615 -14.87 -24.31 -35.51
C ALA A 615 -14.47 -23.11 -36.37
N LEU A 616 -13.72 -22.19 -35.75
CA LEU A 616 -13.01 -21.10 -36.41
C LEU A 616 -11.54 -21.50 -36.52
N THR A 617 -10.97 -21.56 -37.73
CA THR A 617 -9.55 -21.85 -37.93
C THR A 617 -8.84 -20.63 -38.50
N ILE A 618 -7.76 -20.21 -37.86
CA ILE A 618 -6.84 -19.19 -38.38
C ILE A 618 -5.70 -19.92 -39.09
N VAL A 619 -5.45 -19.55 -40.34
CA VAL A 619 -4.32 -20.05 -41.14
C VAL A 619 -3.36 -18.90 -41.34
N ILE A 620 -2.15 -19.00 -40.79
CA ILE A 620 -1.10 -18.01 -41.00
C ILE A 620 -0.19 -18.54 -42.10
N THR A 621 -0.12 -17.84 -43.23
CA THR A 621 0.80 -18.17 -44.33
C THR A 621 2.05 -17.31 -44.21
N ASP A 622 3.21 -17.96 -44.05
CA ASP A 622 4.50 -17.29 -43.94
C ASP A 622 5.04 -16.82 -45.31
N ASP A 623 6.18 -16.13 -45.31
CA ASP A 623 6.84 -15.66 -46.53
C ASP A 623 7.39 -16.82 -47.40
N ALA A 624 7.53 -18.03 -46.85
CA ALA A 624 7.96 -19.24 -47.55
C ALA A 624 6.79 -20.04 -48.17
N GLY A 625 5.54 -19.67 -47.85
CA GLY A 625 4.32 -20.35 -48.28
C GLY A 625 3.88 -21.52 -47.41
N GLU A 626 4.46 -21.71 -46.23
CA GLU A 626 4.01 -22.69 -45.23
C GLU A 626 2.77 -22.18 -44.48
N GLU A 627 1.79 -23.08 -44.27
CA GLU A 627 0.54 -22.76 -43.58
C GLU A 627 0.55 -23.26 -42.13
N HIS A 628 0.44 -22.34 -41.18
CA HIS A 628 0.31 -22.65 -39.75
C HIS A 628 -1.16 -22.50 -39.30
N ARG A 629 -1.78 -23.60 -38.89
CA ARG A 629 -3.22 -23.67 -38.58
C ARG A 629 -3.51 -23.65 -37.07
N TYR A 630 -4.39 -22.75 -36.64
CA TYR A 630 -4.84 -22.60 -35.25
C TYR A 630 -6.37 -22.72 -35.18
N THR A 631 -6.88 -23.77 -34.53
CA THR A 631 -8.33 -24.03 -34.45
C THR A 631 -8.91 -23.62 -33.09
N PHE A 632 -10.04 -22.91 -33.14
CA PHE A 632 -10.79 -22.39 -32.00
C PHE A 632 -12.27 -22.81 -32.05
N PRO A 633 -12.93 -22.94 -30.89
CA PRO A 633 -14.40 -23.05 -30.85
C PRO A 633 -15.06 -21.85 -31.52
N ARG A 634 -16.20 -22.07 -32.19
CA ARG A 634 -16.91 -21.02 -32.95
C ARG A 634 -17.34 -19.79 -32.13
N ARG A 635 -17.52 -19.95 -30.81
CA ARG A 635 -17.89 -18.84 -29.91
C ARG A 635 -16.70 -17.97 -29.48
N THR A 636 -15.48 -18.34 -29.84
CA THR A 636 -14.27 -17.62 -29.40
C THR A 636 -14.16 -16.30 -30.14
N ARG A 637 -13.99 -15.20 -29.40
CA ARG A 637 -13.71 -13.91 -30.02
C ARG A 637 -12.26 -13.86 -30.52
N LEU A 638 -12.09 -13.55 -31.80
CA LEU A 638 -10.78 -13.38 -32.42
C LEU A 638 -10.36 -11.90 -32.40
N TYR A 639 -9.06 -11.65 -32.26
CA TYR A 639 -8.48 -10.30 -32.34
C TYR A 639 -7.94 -9.96 -33.73
N VAL A 640 -7.72 -10.97 -34.56
CA VAL A 640 -7.15 -10.82 -35.90
C VAL A 640 -8.23 -10.79 -36.97
N GLN A 641 -7.99 -10.00 -38.01
CA GLN A 641 -8.88 -9.85 -39.16
C GLN A 641 -8.34 -10.61 -40.38
N GLN A 642 -9.23 -10.98 -41.29
CA GLN A 642 -8.84 -11.67 -42.52
C GLN A 642 -7.98 -10.77 -43.41
N GLY A 643 -6.83 -11.29 -43.85
CA GLY A 643 -5.83 -10.56 -44.63
C GLY A 643 -4.91 -9.65 -43.81
N GLN A 644 -5.00 -9.67 -42.47
CA GLN A 644 -4.11 -8.91 -41.60
C GLN A 644 -2.69 -9.50 -41.63
N LYS A 645 -1.68 -8.64 -41.76
CA LYS A 645 -0.28 -9.01 -41.55
C LYS A 645 -0.01 -9.11 -40.05
N ILE A 646 0.53 -10.26 -39.63
CA ILE A 646 0.75 -10.61 -38.24
C ILE A 646 2.24 -10.89 -38.03
N GLU A 647 2.76 -10.43 -36.89
CA GLU A 647 4.10 -10.77 -36.42
C GLU A 647 4.04 -11.90 -35.37
N ALA A 648 5.12 -12.67 -35.26
CA ALA A 648 5.30 -13.71 -34.27
C ALA A 648 5.11 -13.14 -32.85
N GLY A 649 4.39 -13.89 -32.03
CA GLY A 649 3.94 -13.52 -30.70
C GLY A 649 2.64 -12.73 -30.66
N THR A 650 1.99 -12.39 -31.79
CA THR A 650 0.69 -11.71 -31.79
C THR A 650 -0.43 -12.59 -31.24
N GLN A 651 -1.22 -12.03 -30.33
CA GLN A 651 -2.38 -12.70 -29.74
C GLN A 651 -3.51 -12.87 -30.75
N LEU A 652 -3.98 -14.11 -30.91
CA LEU A 652 -4.97 -14.48 -31.93
C LEU A 652 -6.42 -14.40 -31.42
N ASN A 653 -6.64 -14.79 -30.16
CA ASN A 653 -7.95 -14.87 -29.54
C ASN A 653 -7.99 -14.21 -28.15
N GLU A 654 -9.20 -13.93 -27.67
CA GLU A 654 -9.41 -13.46 -26.30
C GLU A 654 -8.90 -14.47 -25.27
N GLY A 655 -8.34 -13.96 -24.17
CA GLY A 655 -7.78 -14.77 -23.09
C GLY A 655 -6.44 -14.24 -22.58
N SER A 656 -5.86 -14.96 -21.63
CA SER A 656 -4.59 -14.64 -21.00
C SER A 656 -3.42 -15.31 -21.70
N LEU A 657 -2.32 -14.58 -21.88
CA LEU A 657 -1.10 -15.13 -22.45
C LEU A 657 -0.35 -15.98 -21.42
N TYR A 658 0.35 -17.01 -21.90
CA TYR A 658 1.24 -17.79 -21.05
C TYR A 658 2.66 -17.19 -21.08
N PRO A 659 3.20 -16.74 -19.93
CA PRO A 659 4.48 -16.02 -19.90
C PRO A 659 5.67 -16.79 -20.49
N ALA A 660 5.69 -18.12 -20.38
CA ALA A 660 6.80 -18.91 -20.93
C ALA A 660 6.75 -19.02 -22.47
N GLU A 661 5.56 -19.14 -23.07
CA GLU A 661 5.39 -19.07 -24.54
C GLU A 661 5.73 -17.65 -25.04
N LEU A 662 5.32 -16.62 -24.29
CA LEU A 662 5.65 -15.23 -24.60
C LEU A 662 7.17 -14.97 -24.57
N LEU A 663 7.88 -15.53 -23.58
CA LEU A 663 9.33 -15.42 -23.46
C LEU A 663 10.07 -16.03 -24.65
N ALA A 664 9.61 -17.19 -25.12
CA ALA A 664 10.22 -17.87 -26.25
C ALA A 664 10.06 -17.09 -27.57
N LEU A 665 8.92 -16.39 -27.74
CA LEU A 665 8.58 -15.74 -29.01
C LEU A 665 8.92 -14.24 -29.05
N ARG A 666 8.56 -13.47 -28.02
CA ARG A 666 8.79 -12.01 -27.97
C ARG A 666 10.03 -11.59 -27.18
N GLY A 667 10.70 -12.55 -26.54
CA GLY A 667 11.87 -12.29 -25.73
C GLY A 667 11.57 -11.65 -24.37
N ARG A 668 12.65 -11.38 -23.63
CA ARG A 668 12.58 -11.05 -22.20
C ARG A 668 11.88 -9.75 -21.88
N THR A 669 12.23 -8.63 -22.54
CA THR A 669 11.69 -7.31 -22.21
C THR A 669 10.17 -7.26 -22.37
N ALA A 670 9.65 -7.86 -23.44
CA ALA A 670 8.22 -7.92 -23.70
C ALA A 670 7.49 -8.75 -22.63
N THR A 671 8.07 -9.88 -22.19
CA THR A 671 7.50 -10.70 -21.12
C THR A 671 7.53 -10.00 -19.77
N GLU A 672 8.62 -9.30 -19.45
CA GLU A 672 8.73 -8.51 -18.20
C GLU A 672 7.64 -7.41 -18.15
N GLN A 673 7.51 -6.64 -19.23
CA GLN A 673 6.49 -5.59 -19.34
C GLN A 673 5.05 -6.16 -19.33
N TYR A 674 4.83 -7.31 -19.96
CA TYR A 674 3.54 -8.01 -19.92
C TYR A 674 3.13 -8.35 -18.48
N LEU A 675 4.04 -8.95 -17.70
CA LEU A 675 3.76 -9.33 -16.31
C LEU A 675 3.47 -8.09 -15.44
N VAL A 676 4.26 -7.02 -15.60
CA VAL A 676 4.03 -5.78 -14.87
C VAL A 676 2.65 -5.20 -15.20
N LYS A 677 2.30 -5.12 -16.49
CA LYS A 677 1.02 -4.59 -16.95
C LYS A 677 -0.16 -5.40 -16.40
N GLU A 678 -0.13 -6.73 -16.54
CA GLU A 678 -1.22 -7.60 -16.09
C GLU A 678 -1.44 -7.57 -14.58
N VAL A 679 -0.35 -7.59 -13.80
CA VAL A 679 -0.46 -7.47 -12.34
C VAL A 679 -1.04 -6.09 -11.98
N GLN A 680 -0.54 -5.02 -12.61
CA GLN A 680 -1.02 -3.66 -12.35
C GLN A 680 -2.51 -3.49 -12.70
N GLU A 681 -2.98 -4.08 -13.80
CA GLU A 681 -4.39 -4.06 -14.21
C GLU A 681 -5.28 -4.74 -13.16
N VAL A 682 -4.83 -5.85 -12.57
CA VAL A 682 -5.58 -6.53 -11.49
C VAL A 682 -5.71 -5.62 -10.27
N TYR A 683 -4.62 -4.99 -9.81
CA TYR A 683 -4.67 -4.06 -8.67
C TYR A 683 -5.53 -2.81 -8.97
N LYS A 684 -5.37 -2.20 -10.16
CA LYS A 684 -6.17 -1.05 -10.60
C LYS A 684 -7.66 -1.38 -10.71
N SER A 685 -8.02 -2.56 -11.21
CA SER A 685 -9.43 -3.00 -11.31
C SER A 685 -10.12 -3.04 -9.95
N GLN A 686 -9.34 -3.25 -8.88
CA GLN A 686 -9.81 -3.25 -7.51
C GLN A 686 -9.64 -1.90 -6.81
N GLY A 687 -9.20 -0.85 -7.53
CA GLY A 687 -8.99 0.49 -6.99
C GLY A 687 -7.87 0.55 -5.95
N VAL A 688 -6.79 -0.19 -6.17
CA VAL A 688 -5.56 -0.15 -5.39
C VAL A 688 -4.42 0.36 -6.27
N ASP A 689 -3.76 1.43 -5.83
CA ASP A 689 -2.61 1.99 -6.52
C ASP A 689 -1.29 1.47 -5.93
N ILE A 690 -0.47 0.91 -6.81
CA ILE A 690 0.88 0.42 -6.52
C ILE A 690 1.82 0.96 -7.60
N ASN A 691 3.04 1.33 -7.21
CA ASN A 691 4.06 1.73 -8.17
C ASN A 691 4.69 0.51 -8.86
N ASP A 692 4.84 0.59 -10.18
CA ASP A 692 5.41 -0.49 -11.02
C ASP A 692 6.78 -0.97 -10.55
N LYS A 693 7.60 -0.11 -9.93
CA LYS A 693 8.93 -0.50 -9.46
C LYS A 693 8.91 -1.71 -8.53
N HIS A 694 7.85 -1.86 -7.73
CA HIS A 694 7.71 -3.00 -6.82
C HIS A 694 7.45 -4.28 -7.60
N ILE A 695 6.58 -4.23 -8.62
CA ILE A 695 6.26 -5.39 -9.47
C ILE A 695 7.48 -5.75 -10.34
N GLU A 696 8.13 -4.75 -10.92
CA GLU A 696 9.38 -4.92 -11.69
C GLU A 696 10.46 -5.63 -10.88
N LEU A 697 10.59 -5.31 -9.58
CA LEU A 697 11.55 -5.99 -8.69
C LEU A 697 11.26 -7.48 -8.55
N ILE A 698 9.99 -7.86 -8.39
CA ILE A 698 9.58 -9.27 -8.27
C ILE A 698 9.75 -9.99 -9.62
N VAL A 699 9.33 -9.38 -10.71
CA VAL A 699 9.48 -9.92 -12.07
C VAL A 699 10.95 -10.12 -12.41
N ARG A 700 11.84 -9.21 -12.01
CA ARG A 700 13.29 -9.39 -12.12
C ARG A 700 13.77 -10.66 -11.42
N GLN A 701 13.26 -10.98 -10.22
CA GLN A 701 13.63 -12.20 -9.51
C GLN A 701 13.11 -13.46 -10.21
N MET A 702 11.92 -13.40 -10.83
CA MET A 702 11.36 -14.51 -11.61
C MET A 702 12.21 -14.84 -12.87
N MET A 703 12.92 -13.86 -13.41
CA MET A 703 13.75 -13.97 -14.63
C MET A 703 15.26 -13.78 -14.37
N LYS A 704 15.70 -13.98 -13.12
CA LYS A 704 17.10 -13.82 -12.71
C LYS A 704 18.00 -14.96 -13.21
N ARG A 705 17.44 -16.16 -13.37
CA ARG A 705 18.19 -17.38 -13.70
C ARG A 705 18.04 -17.76 -15.17
N VAL A 706 19.09 -18.33 -15.74
CA VAL A 706 19.10 -18.99 -17.05
C VAL A 706 19.36 -20.47 -16.89
N ARG A 707 18.86 -21.29 -17.82
CA ARG A 707 19.17 -22.73 -17.88
C ARG A 707 20.33 -22.93 -18.85
N VAL A 708 21.40 -23.57 -18.39
CA VAL A 708 22.53 -23.92 -19.27
C VAL A 708 22.09 -25.05 -20.20
N ASP A 709 22.23 -24.84 -21.51
CA ASP A 709 21.96 -25.87 -22.52
C ASP A 709 23.25 -26.63 -22.84
N GLN A 710 24.26 -25.90 -23.34
CA GLN A 710 25.58 -26.44 -23.65
C GLN A 710 26.64 -25.77 -22.78
N LYS A 711 27.47 -26.57 -22.12
CA LYS A 711 28.50 -26.05 -21.20
C LYS A 711 29.66 -25.33 -21.88
N GLY A 712 29.96 -25.61 -23.15
CA GLY A 712 31.22 -25.19 -23.78
C GLY A 712 32.44 -25.56 -22.93
N ASP A 713 33.38 -24.62 -22.80
CA ASP A 713 34.56 -24.72 -21.92
C ASP A 713 34.32 -24.16 -20.51
N SER A 714 33.06 -23.95 -20.11
CA SER A 714 32.73 -23.49 -18.75
C SER A 714 32.64 -24.66 -17.75
N ASP A 715 32.69 -24.33 -16.46
CA ASP A 715 32.51 -25.28 -15.35
C ASP A 715 31.05 -25.64 -15.08
N TYR A 716 30.11 -25.13 -15.89
CA TYR A 716 28.69 -25.36 -15.70
C TYR A 716 28.23 -26.74 -16.17
N LEU A 717 27.17 -27.24 -15.54
CA LEU A 717 26.52 -28.49 -15.92
C LEU A 717 25.31 -28.20 -16.85
N PRO A 718 25.11 -28.99 -17.92
CA PRO A 718 23.88 -28.92 -18.71
C PRO A 718 22.64 -29.10 -17.81
N GLY A 719 21.65 -28.22 -17.96
CA GLY A 719 20.43 -28.16 -17.17
C GLY A 719 20.54 -27.40 -15.84
N GLN A 720 21.74 -26.95 -15.44
CA GLN A 720 21.93 -26.15 -14.23
C GLN A 720 21.29 -24.76 -14.36
N PHE A 721 20.69 -24.27 -13.28
CA PHE A 721 20.22 -22.90 -13.18
C PHE A 721 21.33 -22.00 -12.62
N VAL A 722 21.70 -20.98 -13.38
CA VAL A 722 22.77 -20.04 -13.02
C VAL A 722 22.23 -18.61 -13.08
N ASP A 723 22.78 -17.70 -12.27
CA ASP A 723 22.45 -16.28 -12.41
C ASP A 723 22.87 -15.78 -13.80
N ARG A 724 21.99 -15.03 -14.46
CA ARG A 724 22.22 -14.56 -15.81
C ARG A 724 23.41 -13.61 -15.91
N ASN A 725 23.57 -12.68 -14.97
CA ASN A 725 24.65 -11.70 -15.03
C ASN A 725 26.00 -12.40 -14.86
N ASP A 726 26.09 -13.32 -13.90
CA ASP A 726 27.28 -14.15 -13.70
C ASP A 726 27.59 -15.02 -14.93
N PHE A 727 26.56 -15.59 -15.55
CA PHE A 727 26.70 -16.38 -16.78
C PHE A 727 27.23 -15.54 -17.95
N LEU A 728 26.69 -14.33 -18.15
CA LEU A 728 27.12 -13.41 -19.20
C LEU A 728 28.54 -12.90 -18.98
N GLU A 729 28.91 -12.59 -17.74
CA GLU A 729 30.27 -12.19 -17.38
C GLU A 729 31.25 -13.33 -17.66
N LYS A 730 30.93 -14.56 -17.23
CA LYS A 730 31.75 -15.73 -17.49
C LYS A 730 31.93 -16.00 -18.99
N ASN A 731 30.86 -15.88 -19.77
CA ASN A 731 30.95 -16.01 -21.22
C ASN A 731 31.78 -14.88 -21.87
N ALA A 732 31.73 -13.66 -21.33
CA ALA A 732 32.59 -12.58 -21.79
C ALA A 732 34.07 -12.87 -21.48
N GLU A 733 34.38 -13.51 -20.36
CA GLU A 733 35.74 -14.00 -20.04
C GLU A 733 36.20 -15.09 -21.01
N LEU A 734 35.37 -16.12 -21.24
CA LEU A 734 35.69 -17.23 -22.16
C LEU A 734 35.90 -16.72 -23.59
N LYS A 735 35.10 -15.73 -24.00
CA LYS A 735 35.26 -15.09 -25.31
C LYS A 735 36.58 -14.32 -25.41
N LYS A 736 37.05 -13.68 -24.31
CA LYS A 736 38.37 -13.02 -24.26
C LYS A 736 39.52 -14.04 -24.32
N SER A 737 39.35 -15.24 -23.73
CA SER A 737 40.34 -16.32 -23.80
C SER A 737 40.29 -17.14 -25.10
N LYS A 738 39.38 -16.82 -26.03
CA LYS A 738 39.11 -17.58 -27.27
C LYS A 738 38.68 -19.05 -27.02
N SER A 739 38.03 -19.28 -25.89
CA SER A 739 37.43 -20.58 -25.52
C SER A 739 35.99 -20.68 -26.03
N GLU A 740 35.44 -21.89 -26.07
CA GLU A 740 34.05 -22.12 -26.47
C GLU A 740 33.09 -21.62 -25.38
N THR A 741 32.22 -20.67 -25.75
CA THR A 741 31.25 -20.06 -24.82
C THR A 741 30.09 -21.02 -24.54
N ALA A 742 29.58 -21.00 -23.30
CA ALA A 742 28.41 -21.77 -22.93
C ALA A 742 27.13 -21.21 -23.59
N GLN A 743 26.20 -22.07 -23.97
CA GLN A 743 24.88 -21.71 -24.48
C GLN A 743 23.83 -21.86 -23.39
N TYR A 744 22.79 -21.02 -23.44
CA TYR A 744 21.75 -20.99 -22.43
C TYR A 744 20.39 -20.73 -23.05
N GLU A 745 19.35 -21.09 -22.29
CA GLU A 745 17.96 -20.78 -22.57
C GLU A 745 17.43 -19.85 -21.48
N GLU A 746 16.74 -18.78 -21.90
CA GLU A 746 16.02 -17.89 -20.99
C GLU A 746 14.81 -18.64 -20.43
N ILE A 747 14.65 -18.61 -19.12
CA ILE A 747 13.55 -19.29 -18.42
C ILE A 747 12.83 -18.31 -17.50
N ILE A 748 11.57 -18.61 -17.24
CA ILE A 748 10.80 -17.95 -16.19
C ILE A 748 10.50 -18.95 -15.07
N LEU A 749 10.78 -18.55 -13.84
CA LEU A 749 10.48 -19.33 -12.64
C LEU A 749 9.39 -18.60 -11.85
N GLY A 750 8.37 -19.33 -11.42
CA GLY A 750 7.42 -18.82 -10.42
C GLY A 750 8.13 -18.48 -9.12
N ILE A 751 7.61 -17.52 -8.35
CA ILE A 751 8.26 -17.01 -7.12
C ILE A 751 8.61 -18.12 -6.12
N THR A 752 7.77 -19.15 -6.00
CA THR A 752 8.07 -20.30 -5.13
C THR A 752 9.29 -21.07 -5.64
N LYS A 753 9.39 -21.32 -6.94
CA LYS A 753 10.53 -22.03 -7.52
C LYS A 753 11.79 -21.18 -7.55
N ALA A 754 11.65 -19.87 -7.73
CA ALA A 754 12.75 -18.91 -7.69
C ALA A 754 13.37 -18.84 -6.28
N SER A 755 12.55 -18.80 -5.21
CA SER A 755 13.06 -18.78 -3.83
C SER A 755 13.74 -20.09 -3.44
N LEU A 756 13.31 -21.23 -4.01
CA LEU A 756 13.98 -22.52 -3.77
C LEU A 756 15.44 -22.55 -4.26
N ASN A 757 15.78 -21.77 -5.29
CA ASN A 757 17.11 -21.72 -5.90
C ASN A 757 17.96 -20.57 -5.33
N THR A 758 18.00 -20.48 -4.00
CA THR A 758 18.87 -19.56 -3.26
C THR A 758 20.25 -20.15 -3.05
N ASP A 759 21.28 -19.30 -3.05
CA ASP A 759 22.67 -19.76 -2.89
C ASP A 759 23.02 -20.12 -1.44
N SER A 760 22.30 -19.53 -0.47
CA SER A 760 22.44 -19.83 0.95
C SER A 760 21.63 -21.07 1.35
N PHE A 761 22.30 -22.09 1.86
CA PHE A 761 21.63 -23.27 2.41
C PHE A 761 20.96 -22.99 3.76
N LEU A 762 21.45 -22.02 4.56
CA LEU A 762 20.81 -21.62 5.82
C LEU A 762 19.48 -20.93 5.59
N SER A 763 19.43 -20.03 4.60
CA SER A 763 18.19 -19.41 4.16
C SER A 763 17.22 -20.45 3.62
N ALA A 764 17.67 -21.32 2.71
CA ALA A 764 16.85 -22.40 2.15
C ALA A 764 16.27 -23.32 3.24
N ALA A 765 17.07 -23.72 4.24
CA ALA A 765 16.65 -24.61 5.32
C ALA A 765 15.49 -24.06 6.18
N SER A 766 15.25 -22.74 6.18
CA SER A 766 14.21 -22.10 6.98
C SER A 766 12.80 -22.18 6.38
N PHE A 767 12.68 -22.39 5.07
CA PHE A 767 11.39 -22.45 4.36
C PHE A 767 11.23 -23.69 3.48
N GLN A 768 12.29 -24.49 3.30
CA GLN A 768 12.28 -25.78 2.62
C GLN A 768 12.32 -26.94 3.62
N GLU A 769 12.30 -28.16 3.09
CA GLU A 769 12.54 -29.36 3.88
C GLU A 769 14.00 -29.38 4.38
N THR A 770 14.17 -29.00 5.64
CA THR A 770 15.47 -28.78 6.29
C THR A 770 16.42 -29.98 6.13
N THR A 771 15.92 -31.20 6.31
CA THR A 771 16.72 -32.43 6.21
C THR A 771 17.37 -32.58 4.83
N LYS A 772 16.61 -32.32 3.77
CA LYS A 772 17.10 -32.44 2.40
C LYS A 772 18.17 -31.39 2.11
N VAL A 773 17.89 -30.13 2.42
CA VAL A 773 18.80 -29.00 2.17
C VAL A 773 20.13 -29.19 2.90
N LEU A 774 20.10 -29.58 4.17
CA LEU A 774 21.32 -29.78 4.95
C LEU A 774 22.12 -31.00 4.48
N THR A 775 21.45 -32.06 4.05
CA THR A 775 22.12 -33.25 3.50
C THR A 775 22.84 -32.91 2.20
N ASP A 776 22.17 -32.24 1.26
CA ASP A 776 22.75 -31.83 -0.01
C ASP A 776 23.92 -30.85 0.22
N ALA A 777 23.76 -29.87 1.11
CA ALA A 777 24.82 -28.92 1.45
C ALA A 777 26.04 -29.60 2.10
N ALA A 778 25.82 -30.60 2.97
CA ALA A 778 26.88 -31.38 3.60
C ALA A 778 27.63 -32.26 2.60
N LEU A 779 26.91 -32.90 1.66
CA LEU A 779 27.50 -33.72 0.60
C LEU A 779 28.34 -32.89 -0.37
N GLU A 780 27.88 -31.69 -0.72
CA GLU A 780 28.57 -30.76 -1.62
C GLU A 780 29.70 -29.98 -0.91
N GLY A 781 29.76 -29.98 0.42
CA GLY A 781 30.72 -29.18 1.18
C GLY A 781 30.50 -27.66 1.02
N LYS A 782 29.24 -27.22 0.91
CA LYS A 782 28.90 -25.80 0.67
C LYS A 782 29.36 -24.90 1.81
N ILE A 783 29.85 -23.71 1.43
CA ILE A 783 30.22 -22.65 2.36
C ILE A 783 29.22 -21.50 2.22
N ASP A 784 28.51 -21.19 3.30
CA ASP A 784 27.63 -20.02 3.34
C ASP A 784 28.41 -18.74 3.66
N ARG A 785 28.21 -17.70 2.86
CA ARG A 785 28.91 -16.41 2.99
C ARG A 785 28.11 -15.35 3.76
N LEU A 786 26.87 -15.64 4.18
CA LEU A 786 26.02 -14.75 4.98
C LEU A 786 25.80 -13.37 4.34
N ASN A 787 25.55 -13.35 3.03
CA ASN A 787 25.34 -12.11 2.28
C ASN A 787 23.90 -11.59 2.34
N GLY A 788 22.94 -12.47 2.67
CA GLY A 788 21.52 -12.19 2.74
C GLY A 788 21.06 -11.75 4.12
N LEU A 789 19.80 -11.35 4.20
CA LEU A 789 19.20 -10.88 5.46
C LEU A 789 18.91 -12.05 6.40
N LYS A 790 18.32 -13.12 5.88
CA LYS A 790 17.75 -14.21 6.67
C LYS A 790 18.82 -15.01 7.40
N GLU A 791 19.94 -15.34 6.74
CA GLU A 791 21.04 -16.06 7.38
C GLU A 791 21.62 -15.30 8.59
N ASN A 792 21.77 -13.98 8.46
CA ASN A 792 22.31 -13.15 9.54
C ASN A 792 21.35 -13.09 10.72
N VAL A 793 20.04 -12.98 10.47
CA VAL A 793 19.02 -13.05 11.53
C VAL A 793 19.06 -14.42 12.23
N ILE A 794 19.13 -15.53 11.49
CA ILE A 794 19.19 -16.89 12.05
C ILE A 794 20.39 -17.08 12.97
N ILE A 795 21.56 -16.54 12.59
CA ILE A 795 22.80 -16.65 13.37
C ILE A 795 22.88 -15.61 14.51
N GLY A 796 22.01 -14.60 14.53
CA GLY A 796 22.07 -13.51 15.50
C GLY A 796 23.13 -12.45 15.19
N LYS A 797 23.48 -12.28 13.91
CA LYS A 797 24.36 -11.20 13.43
C LYS A 797 23.52 -10.04 12.88
N LEU A 798 24.09 -8.84 12.95
CA LEU A 798 23.54 -7.64 12.32
C LEU A 798 23.35 -7.85 10.80
N ILE A 799 22.15 -7.53 10.30
CA ILE A 799 21.80 -7.68 8.89
C ILE A 799 22.69 -6.84 7.96
N PRO A 800 23.00 -7.31 6.73
CA PRO A 800 23.83 -6.58 5.78
C PRO A 800 23.04 -5.54 4.97
N ALA A 801 22.15 -4.80 5.61
CA ALA A 801 21.34 -3.71 5.05
C ALA A 801 21.29 -2.52 6.02
N ALA A 802 20.91 -1.34 5.52
CA ALA A 802 20.86 -0.08 6.27
C ALA A 802 22.13 0.14 7.13
N THR A 803 21.97 0.53 8.40
CA THR A 803 23.04 0.74 9.41
C THR A 803 23.95 -0.48 9.59
N GLY A 804 23.45 -1.68 9.32
CA GLY A 804 24.20 -2.92 9.38
C GLY A 804 25.21 -3.11 8.24
N LEU A 805 25.26 -2.26 7.21
CA LEU A 805 26.29 -2.34 6.19
C LEU A 805 27.69 -2.02 6.73
N LYS A 806 28.71 -2.80 6.31
CA LYS A 806 30.12 -2.58 6.68
C LYS A 806 30.63 -1.17 6.37
N ARG A 807 30.04 -0.51 5.36
CA ARG A 807 30.36 0.87 4.98
C ARG A 807 30.06 1.86 6.11
N TYR A 808 28.93 1.71 6.79
CA TYR A 808 28.51 2.62 7.86
C TYR A 808 29.15 2.28 9.20
N ARG A 809 29.42 1.00 9.47
CA ARG A 809 30.09 0.56 10.71
C ARG A 809 31.54 1.06 10.87
N ARG A 810 32.16 1.56 9.81
CA ARG A 810 33.54 2.07 9.82
C ARG A 810 33.61 3.60 9.88
N ILE A 811 32.47 4.26 9.99
CA ILE A 811 32.42 5.72 10.11
C ILE A 811 32.74 6.05 11.56
N GLU A 812 33.82 6.78 11.78
CA GLU A 812 34.11 7.43 13.06
C GLU A 812 33.32 8.74 13.10
N ILE A 813 32.49 8.91 14.13
CA ILE A 813 31.69 10.11 14.33
C ILE A 813 32.47 11.02 15.27
N GLU A 814 32.98 12.14 14.75
CA GLU A 814 33.53 13.20 15.58
C GLU A 814 32.41 14.19 15.94
N PRO A 815 32.19 14.53 17.22
CA PRO A 815 31.19 15.53 17.58
C PRO A 815 31.61 16.90 17.00
N SER A 816 30.63 17.64 16.45
CA SER A 816 30.86 18.94 15.81
C SER A 816 31.35 20.02 16.76
N GLU A 817 31.10 19.84 18.06
CA GLU A 817 31.68 20.62 19.14
C GLU A 817 32.48 19.69 20.05
N PRO A 818 33.71 20.06 20.45
CA PRO A 818 34.44 19.28 21.44
C PRO A 818 33.62 19.23 22.73
N LEU A 819 33.27 18.01 23.17
CA LEU A 819 32.64 17.78 24.47
C LEU A 819 33.37 18.63 25.52
N PRO A 820 32.65 19.39 26.38
CA PRO A 820 33.29 20.11 27.47
C PRO A 820 34.17 19.14 28.24
N ARG A 821 35.47 19.44 28.32
CA ARG A 821 36.45 18.66 29.09
C ARG A 821 36.04 18.66 30.56
N GLY A 822 35.20 17.71 30.92
CA GLY A 822 34.71 17.45 32.28
C GLY A 822 34.19 16.02 32.47
N MET A 823 34.19 15.18 31.43
CA MET A 823 33.72 13.78 31.47
C MET A 823 34.84 12.74 31.59
N ASP A 824 36.12 13.13 31.53
CA ASP A 824 37.24 12.19 31.64
C ASP A 824 37.59 11.80 33.09
N ASP A 825 36.90 12.33 34.10
CA ASP A 825 37.24 12.14 35.53
C ASP A 825 36.17 11.39 36.34
N VAL A 826 35.23 10.71 35.68
CA VAL A 826 34.34 9.74 36.33
C VAL A 826 34.60 8.39 35.68
N GLY A 827 35.45 7.60 36.33
CA GLY A 827 35.74 6.23 35.93
C GLY A 827 34.44 5.44 35.75
N LEU A 828 34.11 5.16 34.49
CA LEU A 828 33.15 4.11 34.13
C LEU A 828 33.75 2.80 34.62
N LEU A 829 33.18 2.22 35.67
CA LEU A 829 33.53 0.89 36.15
C LEU A 829 33.36 -0.10 35.00
N ASP A 830 34.36 -0.95 34.79
CA ASP A 830 34.32 -2.02 33.79
C ASP A 830 33.19 -3.02 34.13
N SER A 831 32.61 -3.70 33.14
CA SER A 831 31.51 -4.65 33.37
C SER A 831 31.90 -5.76 34.34
N ASP A 832 33.20 -6.07 34.41
CA ASP A 832 33.78 -7.05 35.32
C ASP A 832 33.88 -6.53 36.77
N GLU A 833 34.05 -5.21 36.97
CA GLU A 833 34.02 -4.59 38.31
C GLU A 833 32.60 -4.50 38.86
N ILE A 834 31.61 -4.24 38.00
CA ILE A 834 30.18 -4.30 38.37
C ILE A 834 29.79 -5.72 38.77
N ALA A 835 30.28 -6.75 38.06
CA ALA A 835 30.06 -8.15 38.41
C ALA A 835 30.70 -8.52 39.76
N ALA A 836 31.90 -8.01 40.06
CA ALA A 836 32.57 -8.20 41.34
C ALA A 836 31.84 -7.52 42.52
N GLU A 837 31.33 -6.30 42.33
CA GLU A 837 30.56 -5.57 43.37
C GLU A 837 29.15 -6.15 43.60
N LEU A 838 28.58 -6.79 42.57
CA LEU A 838 27.34 -7.57 42.66
C LEU A 838 27.53 -8.96 43.30
N GLY A 839 28.77 -9.33 43.66
CA GLY A 839 29.10 -10.63 44.28
C GLY A 839 29.00 -11.81 43.30
N LEU A 840 29.22 -11.55 42.00
CA LEU A 840 29.11 -12.52 40.90
C LEU A 840 30.46 -12.77 40.20
N GLY A 841 31.58 -12.62 40.92
CA GLY A 841 32.94 -12.86 40.39
C GLY A 841 33.87 -13.60 41.35
N ASP A 842 34.13 -14.87 41.01
CA ASP A 842 35.09 -15.91 41.43
C ASP A 842 35.88 -15.87 42.75
N GLY A 843 35.76 -16.98 43.48
CA GLY A 843 36.67 -17.37 44.54
C GLY A 843 36.39 -18.73 45.19
N ASP A 844 36.37 -19.83 44.42
CA ASP A 844 36.99 -21.09 44.89
C ASP A 844 37.35 -22.04 43.73
N GLY A 845 38.66 -22.18 43.49
CA GLY A 845 39.33 -23.39 43.01
C GLY A 845 38.85 -24.11 41.74
N LEU A 846 39.53 -23.84 40.62
CA LEU A 846 39.72 -24.84 39.55
C LEU A 846 40.47 -26.06 40.13
N GLY A 847 39.73 -27.09 40.49
CA GLY A 847 40.28 -28.29 41.13
C GLY A 847 39.31 -29.46 41.24
N GLY A 848 38.62 -29.79 40.14
CA GLY A 848 38.00 -31.11 39.94
C GLY A 848 36.50 -31.19 40.18
N PHE A 849 35.70 -31.07 39.12
CA PHE A 849 34.36 -31.64 39.04
C PHE A 849 34.14 -32.22 37.64
N SER A 850 33.76 -33.50 37.59
CA SER A 850 33.50 -34.25 36.36
C SER A 850 32.07 -33.96 35.89
N LEU A 851 31.89 -33.93 34.57
CA LEU A 851 30.66 -33.55 33.88
C LEU A 851 29.56 -34.64 33.89
N ASP A 852 29.59 -35.57 34.87
CA ASP A 852 28.75 -36.78 34.86
C ASP A 852 27.74 -36.87 36.02
N GLN A 853 27.68 -35.90 36.94
CA GLN A 853 26.77 -35.98 38.11
C GLN A 853 25.58 -35.01 38.12
N ASP A 854 25.57 -33.94 37.32
CA ASP A 854 24.47 -32.96 37.34
C ASP A 854 23.35 -33.24 36.33
N ILE A 855 23.50 -34.28 35.48
CA ILE A 855 22.40 -34.78 34.63
C ILE A 855 21.42 -35.63 35.46
N ALA A 856 21.87 -36.25 36.56
CA ALA A 856 21.02 -37.11 37.40
C ALA A 856 20.13 -36.32 38.37
N SER A 857 20.50 -35.11 38.79
CA SER A 857 19.70 -34.29 39.72
C SER A 857 18.70 -33.35 39.03
N LEU A 858 18.77 -33.20 37.71
CA LEU A 858 17.78 -32.46 36.92
C LEU A 858 16.61 -33.35 36.44
N GLU A 859 16.73 -34.68 36.53
CA GLU A 859 15.62 -35.61 36.26
C GLU A 859 14.68 -35.80 37.46
N GLU A 860 15.05 -35.42 38.69
CA GLU A 860 14.21 -35.59 39.90
C GLU A 860 13.37 -34.35 40.30
N ILE A 861 13.53 -33.19 39.65
CA ILE A 861 12.73 -31.98 39.94
C ILE A 861 11.55 -31.82 38.94
N GLY A 862 11.49 -32.65 37.91
CA GLY A 862 10.39 -32.69 36.93
C GLY A 862 9.19 -33.58 37.30
N ALA A 863 9.15 -34.15 38.51
CA ALA A 863 8.09 -35.06 38.95
C ALA A 863 7.25 -34.45 40.09
N GLY A 864 6.29 -33.59 39.73
CA GLY A 864 5.28 -33.09 40.66
C GLY A 864 4.31 -32.12 40.00
N GLU A 865 3.03 -32.52 39.94
CA GLU A 865 1.85 -31.74 39.51
C GLU A 865 1.48 -31.73 38.01
N THR A 866 1.16 -32.91 37.48
CA THR A 866 0.21 -33.04 36.35
C THR A 866 -1.23 -33.00 36.89
N GLY A 867 -1.79 -31.81 37.07
CA GLY A 867 -3.19 -31.60 37.48
C GLY A 867 -4.12 -31.07 36.39
N PHE A 868 -3.64 -30.91 35.15
CA PHE A 868 -4.39 -30.19 34.09
C PHE A 868 -4.71 -31.04 32.85
N ALA A 869 -4.33 -32.32 32.84
CA ALA A 869 -4.55 -33.24 31.71
C ALA A 869 -5.72 -34.21 31.93
N GLU A 870 -6.27 -34.35 33.15
CA GLU A 870 -7.37 -35.28 33.46
C GLU A 870 -8.77 -34.68 33.31
N GLU A 871 -8.93 -33.37 33.16
CA GLU A 871 -10.26 -32.74 32.96
C GLU A 871 -10.74 -32.67 31.51
N LEU A 872 -9.88 -33.00 30.54
CA LEU A 872 -10.25 -33.02 29.10
C LEU A 872 -10.67 -34.41 28.60
N ALA A 873 -10.62 -35.44 29.44
CA ALA A 873 -10.97 -36.82 29.07
C ALA A 873 -12.43 -37.22 29.37
N ASN A 874 -13.24 -36.34 29.98
CA ASN A 874 -14.62 -36.64 30.42
C ASN A 874 -15.72 -35.80 29.74
N LEU A 875 -15.49 -35.31 28.52
CA LEU A 875 -16.56 -34.72 27.71
C LEU A 875 -17.16 -35.79 26.79
N ASP A 876 -18.29 -36.36 27.23
CA ASP A 876 -19.16 -37.23 26.46
C ASP A 876 -19.57 -36.57 25.13
N LEU A 877 -19.06 -37.09 24.01
CA LEU A 877 -19.59 -36.80 22.68
C LEU A 877 -20.78 -37.73 22.41
N PRO A 878 -21.96 -37.22 21.99
CA PRO A 878 -23.08 -38.07 21.63
C PRO A 878 -22.77 -38.84 20.34
N SER A 879 -22.92 -40.16 20.41
CA SER A 879 -22.77 -41.08 19.27
C SER A 879 -23.83 -40.80 18.21
N GLY A 880 -23.38 -40.60 16.97
CA GLY A 880 -24.25 -40.55 15.80
C GLY A 880 -24.85 -41.93 15.51
N ASP A 881 -26.12 -42.08 15.86
CA ASP A 881 -27.09 -42.97 15.24
C ASP A 881 -28.49 -42.50 15.67
N ASP A 882 -29.05 -41.53 14.92
CA ASP A 882 -30.48 -41.45 14.59
C ASP A 882 -30.79 -40.16 13.78
N LYS A 883 -31.07 -40.37 12.49
CA LYS A 883 -31.78 -39.52 11.50
C LYS A 883 -31.18 -38.19 11.05
#